data_AF-H3ZBK2-F1
#
_entry.id   AF-H3ZBK2-F1
#
_cell.length_a   1.000
_cell.length_b   1.000
_cell.length_c   1.000
_cell.angle_alpha   90.00
_cell.angle_beta   90.00
_cell.angle_gamma   90.00
#
_symmetry.space_group_name_H-M   'P 1'
#
loop_
_entity.id
_entity.type
_entity.pdbx_description
1 polymer ?
#
loop_
_entity_poly.entity_id
_entity_poly.type
_entity_poly.pdbx_seq_one_letter_code
_entity_poly.pdbx_strand_id
1 'polypeptide(L)'
;MHNSFKLLYNENFNLTDHPEILSRIQQNQQQSIQAFSYYAPELVKLVKQHDQLFDVFFNHNQQLNICDTHSQLALYSAEPTIEVETEIAQFIQSAPFISFSQPAGSDTEIEEIDVLLLFGVGLGLHLPALLRRVKVKYLLIYESSSSILRCSTFALNWQEFLNQATAVGTAVSIQIAKPGSEILDNLRELSSFLPGLDKVYLYRHICDPIYDEVLNYLLEASGRPEKLTKSGVQFLGYQAESDAVSLRAGSTLLNLEPALVKDKNEIFQQNIAALITYYPGLAEVFNSYQPQRWLPAYDNSGQLNLYHRLRKCFLFRNREQEVNALVECFKTEGQTGLSLLGQAIPWKLRHYLHFQTLQKIRDIEAKYKNIPVVKQQQVRNMVVLGCSTLFDSKFISTCEPDNLVFFEREPDYFYASLFLVNWESIFKYFLNEKKSLSLNVGVENQFSTAFFRLIQQTGHPDLSSTVFLNLSYSEQNIGELTELKSDIKTFHAVGDYFDHVWYGINQSVINVQAGAKFLSKSISFEEFYEFPLFIVGNGPSLDGVISCIKNYSERSIIVSCGTALSALLAYDIIPDFHAEAEQNRSTYSLVNNVKNHGRLKEINLISFSAVHPDTADLFKKVYLAFKEGEAATRFLKSFFPDDERKNLVEIKYAYPTVTNLALSFISELGFKNIYLFGVDFGQAEHGKHHSIKSIYFKDDGTELHDFEQFDPHNQLVPGNFRAYVKTKPEFDMARRTLSHLISNYTGMNVYNCSDGAKVINAISLSPDNVLLSNFKLDKQEVLSELESKFRLLKLDDISFLNIKDLFRSLVLWCKKLDANIKSIAYAETFLEETWRDLVESVFTSEPLLDLLYFNSFSMFYGSLRRILSFEADEDLKLRIFRELLAEIESFTMKSIEMTGSADNFKCRAGSFVHMI
;
A
#
# COMPACT_ATOMS: atom_id res chain seq x y z
N MET A 1 10.51 -10.02 -3.37
CA MET A 1 9.44 -9.12 -2.89
C MET A 1 9.82 -7.64 -2.92
N HIS A 2 10.98 -7.26 -3.47
CA HIS A 2 11.51 -5.90 -3.41
C HIS A 2 11.68 -5.23 -4.78
N ASN A 3 10.61 -5.15 -5.57
CA ASN A 3 10.62 -4.39 -6.83
C ASN A 3 9.82 -3.10 -6.66
N SER A 4 10.24 -2.26 -5.71
CA SER A 4 9.93 -0.83 -5.70
C SER A 4 11.23 -0.17 -6.13
N PHE A 5 11.23 0.54 -7.26
CA PHE A 5 12.38 1.36 -7.64
C PHE A 5 12.64 2.35 -6.49
N LYS A 6 13.84 2.31 -5.94
CA LYS A 6 14.28 3.15 -4.82
C LYS A 6 15.57 3.80 -5.28
N LEU A 7 15.38 4.97 -5.87
CA LEU A 7 16.36 5.67 -6.67
C LEU A 7 17.21 6.57 -5.79
N LEU A 8 18.49 6.23 -5.80
CA LEU A 8 19.69 7.09 -5.82
C LEU A 8 20.77 6.26 -5.13
N TYR A 9 21.65 5.66 -5.95
CA TYR A 9 22.92 5.00 -5.58
C TYR A 9 22.93 3.52 -5.16
N ASN A 10 21.84 2.77 -5.31
CA ASN A 10 21.75 1.41 -4.76
C ASN A 10 22.14 0.28 -5.73
N GLU A 11 23.28 0.40 -6.40
CA GLU A 11 24.00 -0.81 -6.85
C GLU A 11 24.65 -1.42 -5.60
N ASN A 12 23.92 -2.31 -4.92
CA ASN A 12 24.48 -3.11 -3.84
C ASN A 12 25.54 -4.06 -4.42
N PHE A 13 26.81 -3.64 -4.41
CA PHE A 13 27.90 -4.61 -4.48
C PHE A 13 27.86 -5.45 -3.21
N ASN A 14 27.70 -6.76 -3.38
CA ASN A 14 27.77 -7.67 -2.26
C ASN A 14 29.20 -7.58 -1.70
N LEU A 15 29.33 -7.19 -0.44
CA LEU A 15 30.63 -7.00 0.23
C LEU A 15 31.53 -8.26 0.13
N THR A 16 30.93 -9.42 -0.11
CA THR A 16 31.58 -10.71 -0.37
C THR A 16 32.38 -10.76 -1.66
N ASP A 17 32.09 -9.90 -2.64
CA ASP A 17 32.68 -9.96 -3.98
C ASP A 17 34.05 -9.23 -4.05
N HIS A 18 34.42 -8.51 -2.98
CA HIS A 18 35.68 -7.76 -2.86
C HIS A 18 36.41 -8.03 -1.52
N PRO A 19 37.02 -9.22 -1.34
CA PRO A 19 37.56 -9.68 -0.06
C PRO A 19 38.71 -8.82 0.50
N GLU A 20 39.52 -8.21 -0.36
CA GLU A 20 40.61 -7.31 0.08
C GLU A 20 40.08 -6.02 0.71
N ILE A 21 39.00 -5.47 0.14
CA ILE A 21 38.36 -4.26 0.65
C ILE A 21 37.61 -4.57 1.95
N LEU A 22 36.92 -5.71 2.02
CA LEU A 22 36.27 -6.22 3.22
C LEU A 22 37.26 -6.33 4.40
N SER A 23 38.44 -6.90 4.13
CA SER A 23 39.50 -7.03 5.14
C SER A 23 39.95 -5.66 5.67
N ARG A 24 40.15 -4.69 4.77
CA ARG A 24 40.54 -3.32 5.16
C ARG A 24 39.49 -2.61 6.02
N ILE A 25 38.21 -2.69 5.66
CA ILE A 25 37.15 -2.03 6.44
C ILE A 25 36.94 -2.71 7.79
N GLN A 26 37.10 -4.04 7.88
CA GLN A 26 37.04 -4.77 9.14
C GLN A 26 38.22 -4.40 10.05
N GLN A 27 39.42 -4.24 9.48
CA GLN A 27 40.58 -3.75 10.22
C GLN A 27 40.36 -2.33 10.74
N ASN A 28 39.85 -1.42 9.91
CA ASN A 28 39.48 -0.06 10.32
C ASN A 28 38.46 -0.09 11.46
N GLN A 29 37.43 -0.93 11.34
CA GLN A 29 36.41 -1.08 12.37
C GLN A 29 37.01 -1.53 13.71
N GLN A 30 37.89 -2.53 13.69
CA GLN A 30 38.56 -3.03 14.89
C GLN A 30 39.42 -1.95 15.55
N GLN A 31 40.21 -1.20 14.77
CA GLN A 31 41.03 -0.10 15.26
C GLN A 31 40.17 1.02 15.87
N SER A 32 39.07 1.38 15.22
CA SER A 32 38.12 2.37 15.72
C SER A 32 37.47 1.94 17.05
N ILE A 33 37.05 0.67 17.16
CA ILE A 33 36.50 0.12 18.41
C ILE A 33 37.56 0.12 19.53
N GLN A 34 38.81 -0.21 19.21
CA GLN A 34 39.91 -0.16 20.18
C GLN A 34 40.19 1.27 20.64
N ALA A 35 40.15 2.25 19.73
CA ALA A 35 40.27 3.66 20.09
C ALA A 35 39.15 4.08 21.05
N PHE A 36 37.90 3.74 20.75
CA PHE A 36 36.79 4.02 21.67
C PHE A 36 36.98 3.35 23.03
N SER A 37 37.51 2.13 23.10
CA SER A 37 37.78 1.52 24.42
C SER A 37 38.77 2.28 25.29
N TYR A 38 39.62 3.11 24.68
CA TYR A 38 40.61 3.93 25.39
C TYR A 38 40.08 5.35 25.67
N TYR A 39 39.51 6.01 24.66
CA TYR A 39 39.10 7.41 24.72
C TYR A 39 37.66 7.64 25.19
N ALA A 40 36.75 6.69 24.92
CA ALA A 40 35.31 6.81 25.15
C ALA A 40 34.65 5.42 25.37
N PRO A 41 34.96 4.72 26.48
CA PRO A 41 34.59 3.31 26.68
C PRO A 41 33.08 3.02 26.58
N GLU A 42 32.25 4.00 26.92
CA GLU A 42 30.79 3.94 26.82
C GLU A 42 30.30 3.73 25.38
N LEU A 43 31.03 4.23 24.38
CA LEU A 43 30.66 4.10 22.96
C LEU A 43 30.81 2.67 22.44
N VAL A 44 31.71 1.88 23.04
CA VAL A 44 31.97 0.49 22.61
C VAL A 44 30.72 -0.36 22.70
N LYS A 45 29.90 -0.15 23.75
CA LYS A 45 28.64 -0.89 23.92
C LYS A 45 27.64 -0.54 22.83
N LEU A 46 27.52 0.75 22.51
CA LEU A 46 26.58 1.26 21.50
C LEU A 46 26.92 0.79 20.10
N VAL A 47 28.20 0.87 19.70
CA VAL A 47 28.66 0.44 18.35
C VAL A 47 28.54 -1.08 18.16
N LYS A 48 28.62 -1.87 19.24
CA LYS A 48 28.45 -3.32 19.18
C LYS A 48 26.99 -3.77 19.18
N GLN A 49 26.05 -2.94 19.62
CA GLN A 49 24.62 -3.26 19.55
C GLN A 49 24.19 -3.34 18.08
N HIS A 50 23.50 -4.44 17.72
CA HIS A 50 23.02 -4.67 16.37
C HIS A 50 21.62 -4.09 16.22
N ASP A 51 21.55 -2.76 16.08
CA ASP A 51 20.35 -2.10 15.60
C ASP A 51 20.49 -1.92 14.09
N GLN A 52 19.65 -2.62 13.32
CA GLN A 52 19.82 -2.82 11.87
C GLN A 52 19.28 -1.64 11.03
N LEU A 53 19.03 -0.46 11.61
CA LEU A 53 18.45 0.68 10.87
C LEU A 53 19.32 1.18 9.71
N PHE A 54 20.65 1.22 9.89
CA PHE A 54 21.60 1.67 8.87
C PHE A 54 22.76 0.69 8.74
N ASP A 55 23.21 0.45 7.50
CA ASP A 55 24.38 -0.37 7.24
C ASP A 55 25.27 0.21 6.12
N VAL A 56 26.51 -0.29 6.02
CA VAL A 56 27.46 0.19 5.02
C VAL A 56 27.43 -0.64 3.74
N PHE A 57 27.60 0.00 2.59
CA PHE A 57 27.74 -0.65 1.29
C PHE A 57 28.75 0.10 0.40
N PHE A 58 29.18 -0.54 -0.70
CA PHE A 58 29.97 0.11 -1.73
C PHE A 58 29.09 0.51 -2.90
N ASN A 59 29.20 1.77 -3.31
CA ASN A 59 28.55 2.24 -4.53
C ASN A 59 29.35 1.84 -5.78
N HIS A 60 28.80 2.13 -6.96
CA HIS A 60 29.41 1.83 -8.27
C HIS A 60 30.80 2.48 -8.48
N ASN A 61 31.10 3.57 -7.76
CA ASN A 61 32.41 4.24 -7.77
C ASN A 61 33.38 3.65 -6.73
N GLN A 62 33.05 2.49 -6.13
CA GLN A 62 33.85 1.80 -5.11
C GLN A 62 34.12 2.66 -3.87
N GLN A 63 33.23 3.61 -3.56
CA GLN A 63 33.27 4.38 -2.32
C GLN A 63 32.28 3.82 -1.30
N LEU A 64 32.66 3.86 -0.02
CA LEU A 64 31.76 3.51 1.08
C LEU A 64 30.63 4.50 1.17
N ASN A 65 29.41 3.99 1.37
CA ASN A 65 28.22 4.77 1.64
C ASN A 65 27.40 4.08 2.75
N ILE A 66 26.40 4.78 3.28
CA ILE A 66 25.46 4.27 4.28
C ILE A 66 24.13 4.06 3.58
N CYS A 67 23.49 2.92 3.81
CA CYS A 67 22.15 2.60 3.36
C CYS A 67 21.22 2.52 4.57
N ASP A 68 20.08 3.20 4.51
CA ASP A 68 18.95 2.96 5.41
C ASP A 68 18.31 1.61 5.03
N THR A 69 18.21 0.67 5.96
CA THR A 69 17.73 -0.69 5.64
C THR A 69 16.22 -0.76 5.40
N HIS A 70 15.43 0.21 5.88
CA HIS A 70 14.00 0.29 5.64
C HIS A 70 13.72 0.98 4.30
N SER A 71 14.25 2.19 4.13
CA SER A 71 14.02 2.97 2.91
C SER A 71 14.88 2.46 1.76
N GLN A 72 15.98 1.74 2.01
CA GLN A 72 17.00 1.31 1.04
C GLN A 72 17.54 2.50 0.23
N LEU A 73 17.59 3.69 0.85
CA LEU A 73 18.19 4.88 0.29
C LEU A 73 19.62 5.02 0.79
N ALA A 74 20.51 5.41 -0.12
CA ALA A 74 21.84 5.80 0.24
C ALA A 74 21.81 7.17 0.92
N LEU A 75 22.63 7.31 1.97
CA LEU A 75 22.73 8.55 2.73
C LEU A 75 23.46 9.62 1.93
N TYR A 76 24.58 9.27 1.29
CA TYR A 76 25.38 10.19 0.48
C TYR A 76 25.17 9.99 -1.02
N SER A 77 25.67 10.94 -1.81
CA SER A 77 25.81 10.81 -3.26
C SER A 77 26.76 9.67 -3.68
N ALA A 78 26.92 9.47 -5.00
CA ALA A 78 27.90 8.54 -5.56
C ALA A 78 29.35 8.90 -5.19
N GLU A 79 29.60 10.15 -4.75
CA GLU A 79 30.93 10.66 -4.41
C GLU A 79 30.94 11.28 -3.01
N PRO A 80 30.78 10.49 -1.92
CA PRO A 80 30.70 11.01 -0.55
C PRO A 80 31.88 11.92 -0.17
N THR A 81 33.08 11.63 -0.68
CA THR A 81 34.28 12.43 -0.40
C THR A 81 34.18 13.84 -1.00
N ILE A 82 33.81 13.95 -2.28
CA ILE A 82 33.68 15.25 -2.96
C ILE A 82 32.54 16.07 -2.34
N GLU A 83 31.44 15.39 -2.01
CA GLU A 83 30.28 15.99 -1.36
C GLU A 83 30.66 16.66 -0.03
N VAL A 84 31.41 15.95 0.81
CA VAL A 84 31.89 16.43 2.10
C VAL A 84 32.92 17.55 1.97
N GLU A 85 33.83 17.45 1.01
CA GLU A 85 34.84 18.49 0.78
C GLU A 85 34.20 19.81 0.34
N THR A 86 33.14 19.74 -0.48
CA THR A 86 32.34 20.91 -0.87
C THR A 86 31.61 21.52 0.32
N GLU A 87 31.03 20.68 1.19
CA GLU A 87 30.34 21.10 2.40
C GLU A 87 31.27 21.83 3.38
N ILE A 88 32.47 21.32 3.61
CA ILE A 88 33.48 21.98 4.45
C ILE A 88 33.92 23.32 3.87
N ALA A 89 34.11 23.40 2.55
CA ALA A 89 34.44 24.66 1.90
C ALA A 89 33.35 25.72 2.08
N GLN A 90 32.07 25.32 1.96
CA GLN A 90 30.92 26.21 2.21
C GLN A 90 30.86 26.67 3.66
N PHE A 91 31.10 25.77 4.62
CA PHE A 91 31.14 26.14 6.04
C PHE A 91 32.25 27.16 6.33
N ILE A 92 33.46 26.96 5.80
CA ILE A 92 34.58 27.90 6.03
C ILE A 92 34.29 29.29 5.43
N GLN A 93 33.59 29.34 4.30
CA GLN A 93 33.21 30.60 3.66
C GLN A 93 32.13 31.36 4.42
N SER A 94 31.32 30.70 5.25
CA SER A 94 30.21 31.34 5.95
C SER A 94 29.83 30.59 7.23
N ALA A 95 30.75 30.48 8.18
CA ALA A 95 30.57 29.63 9.37
C ALA A 95 29.54 30.24 10.32
N PRO A 96 28.35 29.64 10.49
CA PRO A 96 27.34 30.18 11.38
C PRO A 96 27.77 30.02 12.84
N PHE A 97 27.50 31.05 13.64
CA PHE A 97 27.74 31.04 15.07
C PHE A 97 26.57 31.61 15.84
N ILE A 98 26.44 31.15 17.07
CA ILE A 98 25.68 31.83 18.12
C ILE A 98 26.66 32.58 19.01
N SER A 99 26.17 33.64 19.64
CA SER A 99 26.92 34.41 20.61
C SER A 99 26.12 34.61 21.89
N PHE A 100 26.81 34.69 23.02
CA PHE A 100 26.20 35.07 24.29
C PHE A 100 25.88 36.57 24.34
N SER A 101 26.61 37.43 23.62
CA SER A 101 26.44 38.90 23.68
C SER A 101 25.71 39.52 22.49
N GLN A 102 25.73 38.88 21.31
CA GLN A 102 25.16 39.43 20.07
C GLN A 102 24.20 38.45 19.37
N PRO A 103 23.33 38.93 18.47
CA PRO A 103 22.51 38.07 17.62
C PRO A 103 23.36 37.08 16.81
N ALA A 104 22.73 36.02 16.32
CA ALA A 104 23.40 35.01 15.52
C ALA A 104 23.99 35.65 14.27
N GLY A 105 25.15 35.14 13.83
CA GLY A 105 25.87 35.67 12.69
C GLY A 105 26.65 34.59 11.97
N SER A 106 27.48 35.01 11.03
CA SER A 106 28.41 34.13 10.32
C SER A 106 29.73 34.84 10.08
N ASP A 107 30.83 34.12 10.26
CA ASP A 107 32.15 34.61 9.90
C ASP A 107 32.61 33.98 8.58
N THR A 108 33.40 34.72 7.81
CA THR A 108 33.96 34.28 6.53
C THR A 108 35.43 33.96 6.69
N GLU A 109 35.94 32.97 5.94
CA GLU A 109 37.37 32.62 5.90
C GLU A 109 37.93 32.27 7.29
N ILE A 110 37.18 31.47 8.05
CA ILE A 110 37.58 31.05 9.40
C ILE A 110 38.81 30.13 9.38
N GLU A 111 39.84 30.49 10.16
CA GLU A 111 41.06 29.68 10.33
C GLU A 111 41.14 29.03 11.72
N GLU A 112 40.57 29.66 12.75
CA GLU A 112 40.55 29.16 14.13
C GLU A 112 39.14 29.26 14.74
N ILE A 113 38.74 28.22 15.50
CA ILE A 113 37.48 28.16 16.25
C ILE A 113 37.76 27.73 17.68
N ASP A 114 37.25 28.48 18.65
CA ASP A 114 37.29 28.07 20.06
C ASP A 114 36.38 26.88 20.34
N VAL A 115 35.07 27.00 20.03
CA VAL A 115 34.09 25.94 20.28
C VAL A 115 33.25 25.68 19.02
N LEU A 116 33.22 24.42 18.59
CA LEU A 116 32.38 23.94 17.50
C LEU A 116 31.42 22.86 18.00
N LEU A 117 30.12 23.09 17.81
CA LEU A 117 29.09 22.06 17.95
C LEU A 117 28.80 21.45 16.58
N LEU A 118 29.02 20.15 16.46
CA LEU A 118 28.88 19.39 15.22
C LEU A 118 27.72 18.40 15.34
N PHE A 119 26.79 18.44 14.39
CA PHE A 119 25.56 17.65 14.42
C PHE A 119 25.52 16.63 13.28
N GLY A 120 25.75 15.37 13.63
CA GLY A 120 25.76 14.21 12.75
C GLY A 120 27.19 13.76 12.37
N VAL A 121 27.47 12.47 12.51
CA VAL A 121 28.78 11.88 12.15
C VAL A 121 28.74 11.33 10.72
N GLY A 122 27.67 10.63 10.35
CA GLY A 122 27.61 9.95 9.05
C GLY A 122 28.78 8.99 8.84
N LEU A 123 29.48 9.07 7.69
CA LEU A 123 30.72 8.31 7.45
C LEU A 123 31.95 8.88 8.18
N GLY A 124 31.84 10.05 8.81
CA GLY A 124 32.94 10.73 9.51
C GLY A 124 33.99 11.39 8.61
N LEU A 125 33.80 11.39 7.29
CA LEU A 125 34.77 11.94 6.31
C LEU A 125 35.05 13.44 6.50
N HIS A 126 34.07 14.18 7.03
CA HIS A 126 34.15 15.63 7.21
C HIS A 126 35.05 16.03 8.37
N LEU A 127 35.23 15.14 9.37
CA LEU A 127 36.03 15.40 10.56
C LEU A 127 37.52 15.66 10.24
N PRO A 128 38.24 14.77 9.52
CA PRO A 128 39.61 15.05 9.12
C PRO A 128 39.69 16.17 8.07
N ALA A 129 38.67 16.31 7.19
CA ALA A 129 38.63 17.40 6.21
C ALA A 129 38.52 18.79 6.87
N LEU A 130 37.83 18.88 8.00
CA LEU A 130 37.71 20.09 8.83
C LEU A 130 39.05 20.41 9.52
N LEU A 131 39.63 19.46 10.27
CA LEU A 131 40.84 19.70 11.05
C LEU A 131 42.09 20.00 10.20
N ARG A 132 42.08 19.64 8.92
CA ARG A 132 43.14 20.04 7.96
C ARG A 132 43.10 21.53 7.61
N ARG A 133 41.97 22.21 7.80
CA ARG A 133 41.73 23.58 7.32
C ARG A 133 41.45 24.57 8.44
N VAL A 134 40.83 24.12 9.52
CA VAL A 134 40.42 24.96 10.65
C VAL A 134 40.96 24.35 11.93
N LYS A 135 41.64 25.17 12.72
CA LYS A 135 42.09 24.77 14.05
C LYS A 135 40.95 24.93 15.04
N VAL A 136 40.43 23.82 15.54
CA VAL A 136 39.34 23.80 16.51
C VAL A 136 39.90 23.49 17.89
N LYS A 137 39.59 24.29 18.91
CA LYS A 137 40.06 24.03 20.29
C LYS A 137 39.17 23.02 21.01
N TYR A 138 37.84 23.19 20.96
CA TYR A 138 36.86 22.27 21.52
C TYR A 138 35.85 21.84 20.45
N LEU A 139 35.86 20.55 20.12
CA LEU A 139 34.95 19.92 19.15
C LEU A 139 33.95 19.02 19.87
N LEU A 140 32.68 19.40 19.87
CA LEU A 140 31.60 18.61 20.45
C LEU A 140 30.74 18.02 19.34
N ILE A 141 30.74 16.69 19.23
CA ILE A 141 30.03 15.93 18.20
C ILE A 141 28.76 15.35 18.79
N TYR A 142 27.61 15.61 18.17
CA TYR A 142 26.30 15.07 18.52
C TYR A 142 25.78 14.17 17.40
N GLU A 143 25.48 12.91 17.69
CA GLU A 143 24.91 11.96 16.74
C GLU A 143 23.67 11.30 17.34
N SER A 144 22.54 11.37 16.64
CA SER A 144 21.26 10.85 17.15
C SER A 144 21.16 9.33 17.00
N SER A 145 21.90 8.74 16.04
CA SER A 145 21.81 7.31 15.71
C SER A 145 23.09 6.52 16.05
N SER A 146 22.93 5.51 16.91
CA SER A 146 24.01 4.55 17.19
C SER A 146 24.41 3.73 15.96
N SER A 147 23.47 3.45 15.05
CA SER A 147 23.75 2.71 13.81
C SER A 147 24.58 3.54 12.84
N ILE A 148 24.32 4.85 12.72
CA ILE A 148 25.16 5.76 11.91
C ILE A 148 26.56 5.88 12.51
N LEU A 149 26.68 6.02 13.83
CA LEU A 149 28.00 5.98 14.50
C LEU A 149 28.74 4.68 14.20
N ARG A 150 28.05 3.53 14.25
CA ARG A 150 28.64 2.23 13.86
C ARG A 150 29.12 2.27 12.41
N CYS A 151 28.33 2.77 11.47
CA CYS A 151 28.73 2.92 10.07
C CYS A 151 30.03 3.74 9.93
N SER A 152 30.18 4.83 10.70
CA SER A 152 31.39 5.65 10.69
C SER A 152 32.67 4.85 11.02
N THR A 153 32.57 3.80 11.86
CA THR A 153 33.74 3.01 12.26
C THR A 153 34.35 2.19 11.14
N PHE A 154 33.59 1.92 10.07
CA PHE A 154 34.10 1.26 8.86
C PHE A 154 34.83 2.23 7.92
N ALA A 155 34.40 3.49 7.89
CA ALA A 155 34.89 4.49 6.94
C ALA A 155 36.01 5.37 7.52
N LEU A 156 35.84 5.86 8.75
CA LEU A 156 36.82 6.68 9.45
C LEU A 156 37.69 5.81 10.37
N ASN A 157 39.02 5.98 10.27
CA ASN A 157 39.93 5.48 11.29
C ASN A 157 39.89 6.42 12.51
N TRP A 158 39.04 6.10 13.48
CA TRP A 158 38.87 6.93 14.69
C TRP A 158 40.15 7.03 15.52
N GLN A 159 41.00 6.01 15.50
CA GLN A 159 42.28 6.05 16.21
C GLN A 159 43.18 7.14 15.62
N GLU A 160 43.32 7.16 14.30
CA GLU A 160 44.12 8.15 13.61
C GLU A 160 43.55 9.56 13.80
N PHE A 161 42.24 9.73 13.65
CA PHE A 161 41.58 11.01 13.85
C PHE A 161 41.79 11.58 15.26
N LEU A 162 41.56 10.78 16.32
CA LEU A 162 41.72 11.23 17.70
C LEU A 162 43.18 11.56 18.03
N ASN A 163 44.13 10.80 17.48
CA ASN A 163 45.56 11.10 17.61
C ASN A 163 45.92 12.43 16.92
N GLN A 164 45.42 12.66 15.70
CA GLN A 164 45.62 13.91 14.96
C GLN A 164 45.02 15.09 15.72
N ALA A 165 43.78 14.97 16.20
CA ALA A 165 43.10 15.99 17.01
C ALA A 165 43.93 16.34 18.25
N THR A 166 44.42 15.34 18.98
CA THR A 166 45.29 15.55 20.15
C THR A 166 46.59 16.25 19.78
N ALA A 167 47.22 15.87 18.66
CA ALA A 167 48.48 16.45 18.20
C ALA A 167 48.36 17.94 17.81
N VAL A 168 47.19 18.37 17.31
CA VAL A 168 46.91 19.78 16.98
C VAL A 168 46.24 20.55 18.12
N GLY A 169 46.03 19.91 19.28
CA GLY A 169 45.46 20.54 20.48
C GLY A 169 43.94 20.68 20.48
N THR A 170 43.22 19.90 19.66
CA THR A 170 41.76 19.82 19.65
C THR A 170 41.25 18.84 20.70
N ALA A 171 40.46 19.33 21.66
CA ALA A 171 39.73 18.48 22.60
C ALA A 171 38.42 18.00 21.94
N VAL A 172 38.21 16.69 21.84
CA VAL A 172 37.04 16.08 21.20
C VAL A 172 36.12 15.47 22.25
N SER A 173 34.83 15.77 22.19
CA SER A 173 33.77 15.11 22.95
C SER A 173 32.74 14.54 21.99
N ILE A 174 32.28 13.31 22.22
CA ILE A 174 31.28 12.64 21.38
C ILE A 174 30.06 12.32 22.24
N GLN A 175 28.88 12.77 21.81
CA GLN A 175 27.59 12.63 22.49
C GLN A 175 26.63 11.87 21.59
N ILE A 176 26.14 10.71 22.04
CA ILE A 176 25.35 9.79 21.20
C ILE A 176 23.97 9.55 21.80
N ALA A 177 22.95 9.57 20.94
CA ALA A 177 21.56 9.27 21.27
C ALA A 177 21.04 10.09 22.47
N LYS A 178 21.55 11.31 22.64
CA LYS A 178 21.10 12.22 23.69
C LYS A 178 19.91 13.04 23.21
N PRO A 179 18.88 13.25 24.04
CA PRO A 179 17.79 14.14 23.69
C PRO A 179 18.33 15.55 23.49
N GLY A 180 17.75 16.30 22.54
CA GLY A 180 18.19 17.66 22.22
C GLY A 180 18.23 18.62 23.42
N SER A 181 17.49 18.30 24.48
CA SER A 181 17.47 19.05 25.75
C SER A 181 18.83 19.12 26.46
N GLU A 182 19.68 18.10 26.32
CA GLU A 182 20.99 18.07 26.98
C GLU A 182 21.98 19.09 26.39
N ILE A 183 21.75 19.56 25.15
CA ILE A 183 22.66 20.49 24.47
C ILE A 183 22.72 21.85 25.19
N LEU A 184 21.60 22.33 25.74
CA LEU A 184 21.56 23.59 26.49
C LEU A 184 22.27 23.47 27.85
N ASP A 185 22.17 22.30 28.50
CA ASP A 185 22.90 22.02 29.73
C ASP A 185 24.41 21.93 29.46
N ASN A 186 24.82 21.31 28.35
CA ASN A 186 26.21 21.28 27.90
C ASN A 186 26.75 22.69 27.59
N LEU A 187 25.95 23.55 26.95
CA LEU A 187 26.32 24.96 26.73
C LEU A 187 26.49 25.73 28.05
N ARG A 188 25.64 25.46 29.05
CA ARG A 188 25.79 26.05 30.38
C ARG A 188 27.10 25.60 31.04
N GLU A 189 27.39 24.30 31.02
CA GLU A 189 28.63 23.75 31.57
C GLU A 189 29.85 24.35 30.86
N LEU A 190 29.84 24.41 29.53
CA LEU A 190 30.90 25.03 28.72
C LEU A 190 31.11 26.50 29.07
N SER A 191 30.04 27.29 29.19
CA SER A 191 30.14 28.72 29.56
C SER A 191 30.70 28.92 30.97
N SER A 192 30.46 27.97 31.88
CA SER A 192 31.02 27.99 33.24
C SER A 192 32.50 27.59 33.25
N PHE A 193 32.88 26.63 32.39
CA PHE A 193 34.26 26.17 32.22
C PHE A 193 35.13 27.19 31.47
N LEU A 194 34.52 27.99 30.57
CA LEU A 194 35.18 29.01 29.76
C LEU A 194 34.55 30.40 30.03
N PRO A 195 34.97 31.13 31.08
CA PRO A 195 34.35 32.40 31.48
C PRO A 195 34.41 33.54 30.44
N GLY A 196 35.20 33.37 29.37
CA GLY A 196 35.32 34.30 28.25
C GLY A 196 34.67 33.81 26.95
N LEU A 197 33.87 32.75 27.00
CA LEU A 197 33.20 32.20 25.82
C LEU A 197 32.12 33.16 25.34
N ASP A 198 32.34 33.78 24.18
CA ASP A 198 31.32 34.57 23.50
C ASP A 198 30.72 33.83 22.31
N LYS A 199 31.53 33.36 21.36
CA LYS A 199 31.07 32.70 20.13
C LYS A 199 31.14 31.18 20.24
N VAL A 200 30.08 30.51 19.76
CA VAL A 200 30.02 29.06 19.55
C VAL A 200 29.57 28.80 18.12
N TYR A 201 30.39 28.11 17.35
CA TYR A 201 30.10 27.80 15.95
C TYR A 201 29.23 26.55 15.84
N LEU A 202 28.36 26.53 14.83
CA LEU A 202 27.42 25.45 14.59
C LEU A 202 27.70 24.79 13.24
N TYR A 203 27.89 23.48 13.22
CA TYR A 203 28.05 22.70 12.01
C TYR A 203 26.98 21.62 11.93
N ARG A 204 26.12 21.69 10.93
CA ARG A 204 25.18 20.62 10.62
C ARG A 204 25.79 19.71 9.57
N HIS A 205 25.81 18.41 9.84
CA HIS A 205 26.13 17.38 8.87
C HIS A 205 24.89 16.55 8.50
N ILE A 206 24.02 16.27 9.47
CA ILE A 206 22.80 15.50 9.26
C ILE A 206 21.58 16.37 9.57
N CYS A 207 20.58 16.33 8.69
CA CYS A 207 19.29 17.01 8.87
C CYS A 207 18.37 16.13 9.74
N ASP A 208 18.73 15.99 11.02
CA ASP A 208 17.91 15.32 12.02
C ASP A 208 16.79 16.25 12.51
N PRO A 209 15.53 15.79 12.60
CA PRO A 209 14.39 16.64 12.94
C PRO A 209 14.49 17.28 14.34
N ILE A 210 15.09 16.59 15.31
CA ILE A 210 15.26 17.12 16.67
C ILE A 210 16.42 18.11 16.66
N TYR A 211 17.55 17.75 16.06
CA TYR A 211 18.71 18.65 16.04
C TYR A 211 18.49 19.89 15.20
N ASP A 212 17.72 19.83 14.11
CA ASP A 212 17.33 21.04 13.37
C ASP A 212 16.47 21.98 14.22
N GLU A 213 15.57 21.44 15.06
CA GLU A 213 14.78 22.25 16.01
C GLU A 213 15.70 22.92 17.04
N VAL A 214 16.69 22.17 17.57
CA VAL A 214 17.69 22.71 18.50
C VAL A 214 18.53 23.80 17.84
N LEU A 215 19.05 23.56 16.63
CA LEU A 215 19.86 24.52 15.89
C LEU A 215 19.11 25.83 15.64
N ASN A 216 17.84 25.74 15.25
CA ASN A 216 16.98 26.92 15.09
C ASN A 216 16.76 27.65 16.41
N TYR A 217 16.46 26.93 17.50
CA TYR A 217 16.33 27.52 18.82
C TYR A 217 17.60 28.25 19.25
N LEU A 218 18.78 27.65 19.04
CA LEU A 218 20.08 28.25 19.36
C LEU A 218 20.29 29.56 18.60
N LEU A 219 20.01 29.59 17.30
CA LEU A 219 20.11 30.80 16.47
C LEU A 219 19.17 31.92 16.97
N GLU A 220 17.92 31.58 17.30
CA GLU A 220 16.94 32.54 17.85
C GLU A 220 17.25 33.02 19.27
N ALA A 221 17.94 32.19 20.05
CA ALA A 221 18.37 32.47 21.41
C ALA A 221 19.71 33.23 21.48
N SER A 222 20.44 33.36 20.37
CA SER A 222 21.69 34.12 20.33
C SER A 222 21.51 35.56 20.83
N GLY A 223 22.46 36.03 21.63
CA GLY A 223 22.45 37.32 22.32
C GLY A 223 21.63 37.33 23.61
N ARG A 224 21.11 36.16 24.03
CA ARG A 224 20.30 35.97 25.24
C ARG A 224 20.84 34.80 26.07
N PRO A 225 21.88 35.01 26.90
CA PRO A 225 22.52 33.96 27.68
C PRO A 225 21.55 33.10 28.49
N GLU A 226 20.51 33.72 29.05
CA GLU A 226 19.48 33.05 29.83
C GLU A 226 18.64 32.05 29.03
N LYS A 227 18.50 32.24 27.71
CA LYS A 227 17.82 31.30 26.82
C LYS A 227 18.76 30.20 26.33
N LEU A 228 20.00 30.54 26.01
CA LEU A 228 21.03 29.61 25.57
C LEU A 228 21.41 28.58 26.65
N THR A 229 21.23 28.95 27.92
CA THR A 229 21.55 28.11 29.07
C THR A 229 20.31 27.70 29.86
N LYS A 230 19.12 27.67 29.25
CA LYS A 230 17.87 27.31 29.94
C LYS A 230 17.74 25.79 30.11
N SER A 231 17.53 25.30 31.34
CA SER A 231 17.25 23.87 31.58
C SER A 231 15.80 23.51 31.31
N GLY A 232 15.57 22.23 31.02
CA GLY A 232 14.24 21.64 30.93
C GLY A 232 13.46 22.04 29.67
N VAL A 233 14.14 22.60 28.66
CA VAL A 233 13.55 22.79 27.33
C VAL A 233 13.46 21.42 26.66
N GLN A 234 12.27 21.07 26.15
CA GLN A 234 12.05 19.85 25.40
C GLN A 234 11.93 20.17 23.92
N PHE A 235 12.54 19.33 23.10
CA PHE A 235 12.50 19.38 21.64
C PHE A 235 11.85 18.08 21.17
N LEU A 236 10.76 18.20 20.44
CA LEU A 236 9.99 17.05 19.94
C LEU A 236 10.40 16.67 18.51
N GLY A 237 11.16 17.55 17.86
CA GLY A 237 11.48 17.48 16.45
C GLY A 237 10.29 17.84 15.56
N TYR A 238 10.59 17.99 14.27
CA TYR A 238 9.57 18.18 13.25
C TYR A 238 8.89 16.86 12.91
N GLN A 239 7.64 16.69 13.36
CA GLN A 239 6.89 15.43 13.24
C GLN A 239 5.82 15.44 12.15
N ALA A 240 5.55 16.59 11.51
CA ALA A 240 4.59 16.64 10.43
C ALA A 240 5.17 15.96 9.19
N GLU A 241 4.33 15.27 8.41
CA GLU A 241 4.76 14.63 7.15
C GLU A 241 5.37 15.65 6.18
N SER A 242 4.80 16.86 6.14
CA SER A 242 5.30 17.98 5.33
C SER A 242 6.69 18.48 5.75
N ASP A 243 7.20 18.03 6.90
CA ASP A 243 8.56 18.33 7.38
C ASP A 243 9.58 17.20 7.06
N ALA A 244 9.17 16.17 6.31
CA ALA A 244 10.03 15.05 5.92
C ALA A 244 11.13 15.52 4.96
N VAL A 245 12.39 15.29 5.33
CA VAL A 245 13.59 15.65 4.55
C VAL A 245 14.55 14.48 4.53
N SER A 246 15.33 14.35 3.46
CA SER A 246 16.50 13.45 3.47
C SER A 246 17.46 13.86 4.60
N LEU A 247 18.05 12.88 5.30
CA LEU A 247 19.08 13.13 6.30
C LEU A 247 20.30 13.88 5.72
N ARG A 248 20.49 13.82 4.39
CA ARG A 248 21.49 14.57 3.63
C ARG A 248 20.86 15.50 2.59
N ALA A 249 19.79 16.19 3.01
CA ALA A 249 19.14 17.26 2.26
C ALA A 249 20.13 18.31 1.71
N GLY A 250 19.69 19.07 0.72
CA GLY A 250 20.48 20.10 0.08
C GLY A 250 20.86 21.23 1.02
N SER A 251 22.12 21.66 0.97
CA SER A 251 22.75 22.64 1.86
C SER A 251 22.66 22.29 3.36
N THR A 252 23.81 22.07 3.97
CA THR A 252 23.88 21.94 5.42
C THR A 252 24.09 23.27 6.14
N LEU A 253 24.18 24.38 5.40
CA LEU A 253 24.48 25.71 5.91
C LEU A 253 23.24 26.37 6.56
N LEU A 254 23.32 26.64 7.86
CA LEU A 254 22.17 27.07 8.69
C LEU A 254 21.74 28.54 8.51
N ASN A 255 22.68 29.39 8.10
CA ASN A 255 22.48 30.81 7.83
C ASN A 255 22.17 31.10 6.36
N LEU A 256 21.82 30.06 5.59
CA LEU A 256 21.40 30.20 4.21
C LEU A 256 20.03 30.90 4.14
N GLU A 257 20.00 32.07 3.51
CA GLU A 257 18.79 32.81 3.15
C GLU A 257 18.64 32.80 1.62
N PRO A 258 17.92 31.82 1.05
CA PRO A 258 17.87 31.67 -0.39
C PRO A 258 16.95 32.70 -1.05
N ALA A 259 17.21 33.01 -2.31
CA ALA A 259 16.33 33.87 -3.09
C ALA A 259 15.04 33.11 -3.44
N LEU A 260 13.94 33.48 -2.78
CA LEU A 260 12.62 32.89 -3.06
C LEU A 260 12.09 33.35 -4.43
N VAL A 261 11.41 32.44 -5.13
CA VAL A 261 10.66 32.80 -6.35
C VAL A 261 9.41 33.58 -5.95
N LYS A 262 9.40 34.88 -6.28
CA LYS A 262 8.27 35.78 -5.96
C LYS A 262 7.28 35.89 -7.12
N ASP A 263 7.78 35.87 -8.35
CA ASP A 263 6.97 36.06 -9.55
C ASP A 263 6.60 34.71 -10.15
N LYS A 264 5.32 34.59 -10.53
CA LYS A 264 4.81 33.47 -11.32
C LYS A 264 5.45 33.52 -12.71
N ASN A 265 6.50 32.72 -12.91
CA ASN A 265 7.27 32.66 -14.14
C ASN A 265 6.41 32.18 -15.33
N GLU A 266 6.97 32.25 -16.53
CA GLU A 266 6.26 31.86 -17.76
C GLU A 266 5.76 30.40 -17.70
N ILE A 267 6.58 29.48 -17.19
CA ILE A 267 6.23 28.07 -17.01
C ILE A 267 5.00 27.92 -16.10
N PHE A 268 4.94 28.66 -14.99
CA PHE A 268 3.79 28.65 -14.08
C PHE A 268 2.51 29.08 -14.78
N GLN A 269 2.56 30.18 -15.55
CA GLN A 269 1.38 30.67 -16.26
C GLN A 269 0.90 29.68 -17.33
N GLN A 270 1.85 29.10 -18.08
CA GLN A 270 1.57 28.05 -19.07
C GLN A 270 0.92 26.82 -18.40
N ASN A 271 1.48 26.37 -17.28
CA ASN A 271 0.96 25.22 -16.55
C ASN A 271 -0.42 25.47 -15.96
N ILE A 272 -0.69 26.66 -15.39
CA ILE A 272 -2.03 27.01 -14.91
C ILE A 272 -3.04 27.03 -16.06
N ALA A 273 -2.69 27.61 -17.21
CA ALA A 273 -3.57 27.59 -18.38
C ALA A 273 -3.87 26.16 -18.87
N ALA A 274 -2.86 25.28 -18.83
CA ALA A 274 -3.03 23.87 -19.14
C ALA A 274 -3.94 23.18 -18.11
N LEU A 275 -3.74 23.42 -16.80
CA LEU A 275 -4.61 22.88 -15.76
C LEU A 275 -6.05 23.34 -15.90
N ILE A 276 -6.32 24.59 -16.28
CA ILE A 276 -7.70 25.07 -16.54
C ILE A 276 -8.38 24.19 -17.60
N THR A 277 -7.63 23.74 -18.60
CA THR A 277 -8.13 22.93 -19.70
C THR A 277 -8.32 21.46 -19.31
N TYR A 278 -7.31 20.86 -18.66
CA TYR A 278 -7.25 19.41 -18.42
C TYR A 278 -7.70 18.99 -17.01
N TYR A 279 -7.48 19.84 -15.99
CA TYR A 279 -7.73 19.54 -14.58
C TYR A 279 -8.27 20.79 -13.83
N PRO A 280 -9.48 21.28 -14.15
CA PRO A 280 -9.98 22.58 -13.66
C PRO A 280 -10.06 22.68 -12.14
N GLY A 281 -10.35 21.58 -11.44
CA GLY A 281 -10.35 21.55 -9.97
C GLY A 281 -8.96 21.81 -9.36
N LEU A 282 -7.89 21.31 -9.98
CA LEU A 282 -6.52 21.64 -9.55
C LEU A 282 -6.16 23.09 -9.86
N ALA A 283 -6.62 23.61 -11.01
CA ALA A 283 -6.38 25.01 -11.36
C ALA A 283 -7.02 25.98 -10.35
N GLU A 284 -8.24 25.70 -9.89
CA GLU A 284 -8.93 26.50 -8.88
C GLU A 284 -8.12 26.61 -7.58
N VAL A 285 -7.60 25.48 -7.11
CA VAL A 285 -6.77 25.42 -5.89
C VAL A 285 -5.42 26.13 -6.12
N PHE A 286 -4.66 25.74 -7.14
CA PHE A 286 -3.26 26.13 -7.28
C PHE A 286 -3.03 27.51 -7.89
N ASN A 287 -4.04 28.14 -8.49
CA ASN A 287 -3.91 29.51 -8.97
C ASN A 287 -3.72 30.52 -7.83
N SER A 288 -4.28 30.26 -6.65
CA SER A 288 -4.16 31.15 -5.47
C SER A 288 -3.41 30.52 -4.29
N TYR A 289 -2.93 29.29 -4.45
CA TYR A 289 -2.26 28.53 -3.41
C TYR A 289 -1.02 29.24 -2.85
N GLN A 290 -0.84 29.13 -1.53
CA GLN A 290 0.29 29.68 -0.79
C GLN A 290 0.98 28.54 -0.06
N PRO A 291 2.24 28.22 -0.41
CA PRO A 291 2.96 27.12 0.21
C PRO A 291 3.23 27.36 1.69
N GLN A 292 3.20 26.29 2.49
CA GLN A 292 3.29 26.37 3.95
C GLN A 292 4.68 26.01 4.48
N ARG A 293 5.26 24.90 4.00
CA ARG A 293 6.56 24.37 4.43
C ARG A 293 7.63 24.54 3.35
N TRP A 294 7.31 24.21 2.10
CA TRP A 294 8.26 24.14 0.99
C TRP A 294 8.06 25.27 0.00
N LEU A 295 9.09 26.10 -0.15
CA LEU A 295 9.05 27.30 -0.97
C LEU A 295 9.94 27.13 -2.22
N PRO A 296 9.46 27.43 -3.43
CA PRO A 296 10.32 27.50 -4.60
C PRO A 296 11.39 28.58 -4.40
N ALA A 297 12.67 28.20 -4.53
CA ALA A 297 13.80 29.08 -4.25
C ALA A 297 15.03 28.70 -5.06
N TYR A 298 15.91 29.66 -5.32
CA TYR A 298 17.18 29.43 -6.00
C TYR A 298 18.24 28.94 -5.03
N ASP A 299 18.91 27.84 -5.36
CA ASP A 299 20.06 27.34 -4.62
C ASP A 299 21.33 28.16 -4.87
N ASN A 300 22.42 27.77 -4.22
CA ASN A 300 23.71 28.46 -4.32
C ASN A 300 24.32 28.44 -5.74
N SER A 301 23.84 27.55 -6.62
CA SER A 301 24.23 27.47 -8.03
C SER A 301 23.33 28.31 -8.94
N GLY A 302 22.32 28.98 -8.38
CA GLY A 302 21.31 29.74 -9.12
C GLY A 302 20.26 28.85 -9.79
N GLN A 303 20.20 27.56 -9.45
CA GLN A 303 19.21 26.62 -9.98
C GLN A 303 17.96 26.62 -9.10
N LEU A 304 16.80 26.42 -9.73
CA LEU A 304 15.53 26.39 -9.01
C LEU A 304 15.38 25.06 -8.24
N ASN A 305 15.06 25.17 -6.96
CA ASN A 305 14.95 24.08 -5.99
C ASN A 305 13.79 24.39 -5.01
N LEU A 306 13.60 23.55 -3.99
CA LEU A 306 12.57 23.72 -2.96
C LEU A 306 13.25 23.90 -1.61
N TYR A 307 13.02 25.04 -0.97
CA TYR A 307 13.57 25.35 0.34
C TYR A 307 12.53 25.08 1.43
N HIS A 308 12.91 24.27 2.41
CA HIS A 308 12.12 24.04 3.60
C HIS A 308 12.33 25.19 4.59
N ARG A 309 11.32 26.01 4.82
CA ARG A 309 11.47 27.23 5.61
C ARG A 309 11.78 27.03 7.09
N LEU A 310 11.27 25.94 7.70
CA LEU A 310 11.56 25.63 9.11
C LEU A 310 12.88 24.87 9.26
N ARG A 311 13.10 23.80 8.48
CA ARG A 311 14.33 22.98 8.52
C ARG A 311 15.56 23.69 7.92
N LYS A 312 15.38 24.80 7.21
CA LYS A 312 16.45 25.59 6.57
C LYS A 312 17.36 24.76 5.68
N CYS A 313 16.78 23.94 4.83
CA CYS A 313 17.50 23.09 3.87
C CYS A 313 16.75 23.05 2.54
N PHE A 314 17.45 22.70 1.48
CA PHE A 314 16.85 22.40 0.19
C PHE A 314 16.43 20.93 0.10
N LEU A 315 15.39 20.64 -0.67
CA LEU A 315 14.95 19.27 -0.93
C LEU A 315 16.05 18.48 -1.63
N PHE A 316 16.64 19.08 -2.68
CA PHE A 316 17.68 18.46 -3.49
C PHE A 316 19.05 19.08 -3.25
N ARG A 317 20.11 18.28 -3.33
CA ARG A 317 21.48 18.81 -3.41
C ARG A 317 21.75 19.40 -4.79
N ASN A 318 21.34 18.67 -5.82
CA ASN A 318 21.36 19.12 -7.20
C ASN A 318 20.23 18.42 -7.94
N ARG A 319 19.14 19.14 -8.17
CA ARG A 319 17.93 18.58 -8.79
C ARG A 319 18.22 17.98 -10.17
N GLU A 320 19.02 18.64 -11.00
CA GLU A 320 19.29 18.15 -12.36
C GLU A 320 20.09 16.84 -12.34
N GLN A 321 21.07 16.71 -11.44
CA GLN A 321 21.79 15.47 -11.26
C GLN A 321 20.88 14.35 -10.75
N GLU A 322 19.97 14.64 -9.82
CA GLU A 322 19.01 13.66 -9.32
C GLU A 322 18.04 13.19 -10.43
N VAL A 323 17.54 14.10 -11.26
CA VAL A 323 16.72 13.75 -12.44
C VAL A 323 17.52 12.91 -13.45
N ASN A 324 18.76 13.27 -13.75
CA ASN A 324 19.59 12.52 -14.70
C ASN A 324 19.94 11.12 -14.14
N ALA A 325 20.24 11.02 -12.84
CA ALA A 325 20.46 9.74 -12.17
C ALA A 325 19.19 8.89 -12.18
N LEU A 326 18.02 9.51 -12.02
CA LEU A 326 16.73 8.85 -12.11
C LEU A 326 16.51 8.24 -13.50
N VAL A 327 16.76 9.03 -14.55
CA VAL A 327 16.69 8.60 -15.96
C VAL A 327 17.69 7.48 -16.25
N GLU A 328 18.93 7.60 -15.78
CA GLU A 328 19.98 6.62 -16.08
C GLU A 328 19.71 5.29 -15.39
N CYS A 329 19.38 5.31 -14.10
CA CYS A 329 18.99 4.11 -13.34
C CYS A 329 17.80 3.40 -14.02
N PHE A 330 16.82 4.17 -14.49
CA PHE A 330 15.70 3.60 -15.23
C PHE A 330 16.16 2.86 -16.50
N LYS A 331 17.13 3.40 -17.25
CA LYS A 331 17.69 2.77 -18.46
C LYS A 331 18.54 1.54 -18.16
N THR A 332 19.35 1.56 -17.09
CA THR A 332 20.34 0.52 -16.79
C THR A 332 19.74 -0.64 -15.98
N GLU A 333 18.99 -0.33 -14.92
CA GLU A 333 18.40 -1.32 -14.03
C GLU A 333 17.13 -1.93 -14.60
N GLY A 334 16.44 -1.20 -15.47
CA GLY A 334 15.25 -1.64 -16.18
C GLY A 334 14.16 -2.24 -15.28
N GLN A 335 13.09 -2.72 -15.90
CA GLN A 335 11.85 -2.90 -15.15
C GLN A 335 11.48 -4.35 -14.93
N THR A 336 11.23 -4.69 -13.66
CA THR A 336 10.54 -5.91 -13.28
C THR A 336 9.21 -5.50 -12.68
N GLY A 337 8.13 -5.63 -13.46
CA GLY A 337 6.79 -5.38 -12.94
C GLY A 337 6.41 -6.35 -11.81
N LEU A 338 5.21 -6.18 -11.26
CA LEU A 338 4.75 -7.00 -10.15
C LEU A 338 4.64 -8.48 -10.57
N SER A 339 5.52 -9.35 -10.05
CA SER A 339 5.38 -10.79 -10.31
C SER A 339 4.14 -11.35 -9.60
N LEU A 340 3.05 -11.52 -10.37
CA LEU A 340 1.77 -12.08 -9.92
C LEU A 340 1.70 -13.61 -10.03
N LEU A 341 2.66 -14.23 -10.73
CA LEU A 341 2.65 -15.65 -11.07
C LEU A 341 3.11 -16.58 -9.94
N GLY A 342 3.65 -16.05 -8.85
CA GLY A 342 4.12 -16.84 -7.69
C GLY A 342 3.05 -17.22 -6.67
N GLN A 343 1.79 -16.80 -6.86
CA GLN A 343 0.74 -17.05 -5.86
C GLN A 343 0.28 -18.50 -5.85
N ALA A 344 0.09 -19.08 -4.66
CA ALA A 344 -0.44 -20.43 -4.51
C ALA A 344 -1.88 -20.49 -5.09
N ILE A 345 -2.14 -21.49 -5.95
CA ILE A 345 -3.50 -21.76 -6.41
C ILE A 345 -4.27 -22.32 -5.21
N PRO A 346 -5.40 -21.70 -4.79
CA PRO A 346 -6.17 -22.21 -3.68
C PRO A 346 -6.64 -23.64 -3.97
N TRP A 347 -6.39 -24.56 -3.02
CA TRP A 347 -6.79 -25.97 -3.17
C TRP A 347 -8.26 -26.13 -3.53
N LYS A 348 -9.13 -25.31 -2.94
CA LYS A 348 -10.58 -25.31 -3.20
C LYS A 348 -10.92 -25.00 -4.66
N LEU A 349 -10.14 -24.14 -5.33
CA LEU A 349 -10.43 -23.65 -6.69
C LEU A 349 -9.62 -24.36 -7.78
N ARG A 350 -8.71 -25.27 -7.43
CA ARG A 350 -7.86 -26.01 -8.40
C ARG A 350 -8.63 -26.77 -9.50
N HIS A 351 -9.91 -27.05 -9.26
CA HIS A 351 -10.77 -27.77 -10.19
C HIS A 351 -11.42 -26.84 -11.22
N TYR A 352 -11.41 -25.53 -11.00
CA TYR A 352 -11.91 -24.54 -11.96
C TYR A 352 -11.02 -24.51 -13.19
N LEU A 353 -11.63 -24.36 -14.36
CA LEU A 353 -10.98 -24.35 -15.65
C LEU A 353 -9.90 -23.26 -15.71
N HIS A 354 -10.17 -22.06 -15.19
CA HIS A 354 -9.19 -20.98 -15.09
C HIS A 354 -7.89 -21.42 -14.40
N PHE A 355 -7.99 -22.02 -13.21
CA PHE A 355 -6.83 -22.40 -12.41
C PHE A 355 -6.11 -23.62 -12.98
N GLN A 356 -6.82 -24.55 -13.64
CA GLN A 356 -6.19 -25.64 -14.39
C GLN A 356 -5.34 -25.09 -15.53
N THR A 357 -5.87 -24.14 -16.32
CA THR A 357 -5.12 -23.50 -17.41
C THR A 357 -3.95 -22.68 -16.87
N LEU A 358 -4.15 -21.93 -15.79
CA LEU A 358 -3.07 -21.18 -15.15
C LEU A 358 -1.93 -22.09 -14.68
N GLN A 359 -2.24 -23.27 -14.12
CA GLN A 359 -1.21 -24.24 -13.73
C GLN A 359 -0.43 -24.74 -14.94
N LYS A 360 -1.09 -25.05 -16.05
CA LYS A 360 -0.39 -25.46 -17.28
C LYS A 360 0.51 -24.36 -17.85
N ILE A 361 0.02 -23.12 -17.88
CA ILE A 361 0.81 -21.94 -18.26
C ILE A 361 2.07 -21.88 -17.38
N ARG A 362 1.91 -22.02 -16.06
CA ARG A 362 3.06 -22.04 -15.12
C ARG A 362 4.01 -23.20 -15.37
N ASP A 363 3.51 -24.39 -15.69
CA ASP A 363 4.34 -25.55 -16.00
C ASP A 363 5.17 -25.32 -17.26
N ILE A 364 4.60 -24.67 -18.28
CA ILE A 364 5.32 -24.25 -19.49
C ILE A 364 6.40 -23.23 -19.13
N GLU A 365 6.04 -22.16 -18.42
CA GLU A 365 6.97 -21.11 -18.01
C GLU A 365 8.10 -21.64 -17.11
N ALA A 366 7.81 -22.62 -16.24
CA ALA A 366 8.78 -23.25 -15.36
C ALA A 366 9.92 -23.95 -16.13
N LYS A 367 9.64 -24.47 -17.34
CA LYS A 367 10.67 -25.04 -18.24
C LYS A 367 11.70 -23.98 -18.66
N TYR A 368 11.31 -22.70 -18.65
CA TYR A 368 12.09 -21.58 -19.17
C TYR A 368 12.44 -20.52 -18.11
N LYS A 369 12.25 -20.83 -16.82
CA LYS A 369 12.46 -19.89 -15.71
C LYS A 369 13.86 -19.28 -15.60
N ASN A 370 14.85 -19.93 -16.21
CA ASN A 370 16.25 -19.48 -16.20
C ASN A 370 16.57 -18.50 -17.34
N ILE A 371 15.65 -18.27 -18.27
CA ILE A 371 15.81 -17.28 -19.32
C ILE A 371 15.56 -15.90 -18.70
N PRO A 372 16.55 -14.98 -18.74
CA PRO A 372 16.35 -13.62 -18.24
C PRO A 372 15.23 -12.92 -19.03
N VAL A 373 14.55 -11.98 -18.38
CA VAL A 373 13.60 -11.09 -19.06
C VAL A 373 14.35 -9.83 -19.44
N VAL A 374 14.35 -9.48 -20.73
CA VAL A 374 14.78 -8.18 -21.24
C VAL A 374 13.96 -7.11 -20.54
N LYS A 375 14.69 -6.24 -19.85
CA LYS A 375 14.18 -5.03 -19.23
C LYS A 375 13.41 -4.21 -20.28
N GLN A 376 12.13 -3.94 -20.04
CA GLN A 376 11.27 -3.24 -20.99
C GLN A 376 11.82 -1.82 -21.24
N GLN A 377 11.92 -1.43 -22.51
CA GLN A 377 12.27 -0.05 -22.91
C GLN A 377 11.05 0.89 -22.82
N GLN A 378 9.85 0.39 -23.12
CA GLN A 378 8.58 1.12 -23.01
C GLN A 378 7.74 0.55 -21.87
N VAL A 379 7.22 1.44 -21.01
CA VAL A 379 6.37 1.07 -19.88
C VAL A 379 4.90 1.12 -20.29
N ARG A 380 4.11 0.10 -19.96
CA ARG A 380 2.66 0.18 -20.20
C ARG A 380 1.93 0.85 -19.06
N ASN A 381 2.20 0.41 -17.82
CA ASN A 381 1.54 0.91 -16.63
C ASN A 381 2.58 1.42 -15.64
N MET A 382 2.47 2.68 -15.25
CA MET A 382 3.35 3.31 -14.27
C MET A 382 2.53 3.94 -13.15
N VAL A 383 2.96 3.68 -11.92
CA VAL A 383 2.44 4.32 -10.71
C VAL A 383 3.59 5.03 -10.03
N VAL A 384 3.46 6.35 -9.87
CA VAL A 384 4.47 7.20 -9.23
C VAL A 384 3.89 7.82 -7.96
N LEU A 385 4.66 7.69 -6.88
CA LEU A 385 4.34 8.22 -5.55
C LEU A 385 5.31 9.37 -5.20
N GLY A 386 4.74 10.56 -5.14
CA GLY A 386 5.33 11.80 -4.64
C GLY A 386 6.34 12.48 -5.55
N CYS A 387 6.83 13.59 -5.04
CA CYS A 387 7.89 14.43 -5.57
C CYS A 387 7.72 14.85 -7.04
N SER A 388 6.62 15.56 -7.33
CA SER A 388 6.27 16.07 -8.68
C SER A 388 7.35 16.92 -9.35
N THR A 389 8.29 17.45 -8.56
CA THR A 389 9.38 18.30 -9.03
C THR A 389 10.47 17.52 -9.77
N LEU A 390 10.56 16.19 -9.60
CA LEU A 390 11.45 15.30 -10.36
C LEU A 390 10.82 14.79 -11.67
N PHE A 391 9.54 15.06 -11.88
CA PHE A 391 8.74 14.50 -12.96
C PHE A 391 8.88 15.30 -14.26
N ASP A 392 10.11 15.44 -14.76
CA ASP A 392 10.39 16.26 -15.94
C ASP A 392 10.10 15.54 -17.28
N SER A 393 10.21 16.29 -18.38
CA SER A 393 9.96 15.74 -19.72
C SER A 393 11.00 14.70 -20.14
N LYS A 394 12.26 14.77 -19.66
CA LYS A 394 13.30 13.76 -19.92
C LYS A 394 12.92 12.42 -19.30
N PHE A 395 12.39 12.46 -18.08
CA PHE A 395 11.89 11.28 -17.39
C PHE A 395 10.76 10.64 -18.20
N ILE A 396 9.74 11.42 -18.57
CA ILE A 396 8.60 10.90 -19.36
C ILE A 396 9.03 10.36 -20.72
N SER A 397 9.93 11.05 -21.44
CA SER A 397 10.41 10.58 -22.75
C SER A 397 11.31 9.35 -22.65
N THR A 398 11.90 9.08 -21.48
CA THR A 398 12.69 7.86 -21.27
C THR A 398 11.79 6.68 -20.92
N CYS A 399 10.73 6.92 -20.15
CA CYS A 399 9.83 5.88 -19.67
C CYS A 399 8.73 5.53 -20.68
N GLU A 400 8.27 6.53 -21.43
CA GLU A 400 7.17 6.47 -22.39
C GLU A 400 5.91 5.71 -21.91
N PRO A 401 5.41 5.95 -20.68
CA PRO A 401 4.32 5.16 -20.12
C PRO A 401 3.03 5.30 -20.91
N ASP A 402 2.37 4.20 -21.28
CA ASP A 402 1.04 4.23 -21.92
C ASP A 402 -0.05 4.69 -20.94
N ASN A 403 0.09 4.30 -19.67
CA ASN A 403 -0.80 4.65 -18.58
C ASN A 403 0.01 5.06 -17.37
N LEU A 404 -0.25 6.25 -16.85
CA LEU A 404 0.45 6.81 -15.72
C LEU A 404 -0.53 7.28 -14.65
N VAL A 405 -0.39 6.73 -13.43
CA VAL A 405 -1.01 7.29 -12.23
C VAL A 405 0.05 7.96 -11.39
N PHE A 406 -0.13 9.24 -11.15
CA PHE A 406 0.78 10.04 -10.36
C PHE A 406 0.05 10.55 -9.13
N PHE A 407 0.61 10.27 -7.95
CA PHE A 407 0.08 10.72 -6.66
C PHE A 407 1.06 11.68 -6.02
N GLU A 408 0.61 12.89 -5.67
CA GLU A 408 1.38 13.83 -4.87
C GLU A 408 0.58 14.18 -3.62
N ARG A 409 1.11 13.80 -2.47
CA ARG A 409 0.42 14.03 -1.20
C ARG A 409 0.66 15.45 -0.70
N GLU A 410 1.88 15.95 -0.90
CA GLU A 410 2.32 17.26 -0.42
C GLU A 410 1.96 18.35 -1.45
N PRO A 411 0.95 19.20 -1.17
CA PRO A 411 0.53 20.21 -2.13
C PRO A 411 1.61 21.25 -2.43
N ASP A 412 2.54 21.51 -1.50
CA ASP A 412 3.66 22.42 -1.74
C ASP A 412 4.61 21.87 -2.84
N TYR A 413 4.79 20.55 -2.92
CA TYR A 413 5.59 19.91 -3.97
C TYR A 413 4.91 20.06 -5.34
N PHE A 414 3.60 19.84 -5.41
CA PHE A 414 2.86 20.05 -6.65
C PHE A 414 2.89 21.51 -7.08
N TYR A 415 2.66 22.44 -6.15
CA TYR A 415 2.75 23.87 -6.42
C TYR A 415 4.14 24.26 -6.95
N ALA A 416 5.20 23.78 -6.33
CA ALA A 416 6.56 24.04 -6.78
C ALA A 416 6.85 23.44 -8.17
N SER A 417 6.27 22.27 -8.48
CA SER A 417 6.41 21.66 -9.82
C SER A 417 5.85 22.56 -10.92
N LEU A 418 4.86 23.41 -10.64
CA LEU A 418 4.33 24.36 -11.61
C LEU A 418 5.36 25.40 -12.07
N PHE A 419 6.43 25.63 -11.31
CA PHE A 419 7.54 26.52 -11.70
C PHE A 419 8.66 25.79 -12.43
N LEU A 420 8.74 24.47 -12.30
CA LEU A 420 9.90 23.62 -12.61
C LEU A 420 9.68 22.67 -13.79
N VAL A 421 8.46 22.16 -13.93
CA VAL A 421 8.09 21.10 -14.86
C VAL A 421 7.16 21.68 -15.91
N ASN A 422 7.40 21.36 -17.18
CA ASN A 422 6.49 21.75 -18.26
C ASN A 422 5.31 20.77 -18.36
N TRP A 423 4.33 20.94 -17.47
CA TRP A 423 3.12 20.11 -17.43
C TRP A 423 2.28 20.22 -18.69
N GLU A 424 2.24 21.39 -19.34
CA GLU A 424 1.56 21.55 -20.62
C GLU A 424 2.07 20.55 -21.67
N SER A 425 3.39 20.40 -21.77
CA SER A 425 4.02 19.45 -22.70
C SER A 425 3.70 18.00 -22.33
N ILE A 426 3.69 17.66 -21.03
CA ILE A 426 3.32 16.34 -20.55
C ILE A 426 1.85 16.03 -20.92
N PHE A 427 0.92 16.95 -20.66
CA PHE A 427 -0.50 16.76 -20.98
C PHE A 427 -0.72 16.58 -22.48
N LYS A 428 -0.05 17.40 -23.31
CA LYS A 428 -0.10 17.27 -24.77
C LYS A 428 0.47 15.94 -25.26
N TYR A 429 1.56 15.45 -24.67
CA TYR A 429 2.13 14.14 -24.99
C TYR A 429 1.10 13.02 -24.80
N PHE A 430 0.51 12.93 -23.60
CA PHE A 430 -0.48 11.88 -23.33
C PHE A 430 -1.72 12.00 -24.22
N LEU A 431 -2.21 13.21 -24.47
CA LEU A 431 -3.36 13.43 -25.34
C LEU A 431 -3.08 13.03 -26.80
N ASN A 432 -1.96 13.49 -27.37
CA ASN A 432 -1.63 13.27 -28.77
C ASN A 432 -1.35 11.79 -29.06
N GLU A 433 -0.69 11.10 -28.14
CA GLU A 433 -0.37 9.67 -28.24
C GLU A 433 -1.55 8.77 -27.84
N LYS A 434 -2.71 9.34 -27.46
CA LYS A 434 -3.89 8.62 -26.96
C LYS A 434 -3.57 7.71 -25.76
N LYS A 435 -2.65 8.17 -24.91
CA LYS A 435 -2.20 7.54 -23.66
C LYS A 435 -2.99 8.11 -22.47
N SER A 436 -2.98 7.43 -21.32
CA SER A 436 -3.70 7.88 -20.12
C SER A 436 -2.79 8.48 -19.04
N LEU A 437 -3.25 9.58 -18.46
CA LEU A 437 -2.63 10.23 -17.32
C LEU A 437 -3.69 10.50 -16.26
N SER A 438 -3.42 10.10 -15.02
CA SER A 438 -4.24 10.41 -13.85
C SER A 438 -3.39 11.12 -12.80
N LEU A 439 -3.75 12.36 -12.48
CA LEU A 439 -3.13 13.16 -11.42
C LEU A 439 -3.99 13.16 -10.15
N ASN A 440 -3.40 12.73 -9.04
CA ASN A 440 -4.04 12.68 -7.73
C ASN A 440 -3.22 13.53 -6.76
N VAL A 441 -3.65 14.77 -6.50
CA VAL A 441 -2.90 15.74 -5.69
C VAL A 441 -3.65 16.05 -4.40
N GLY A 442 -3.00 15.94 -3.25
CA GLY A 442 -3.58 16.22 -1.93
C GLY A 442 -4.67 15.23 -1.49
N VAL A 443 -4.71 14.04 -2.08
CA VAL A 443 -5.73 13.02 -1.77
C VAL A 443 -5.19 12.00 -0.76
N GLU A 444 -5.82 11.89 0.40
CA GLU A 444 -5.48 10.90 1.43
C GLU A 444 -6.26 9.59 1.24
N ASN A 445 -5.62 8.44 1.52
CA ASN A 445 -6.26 7.14 1.72
C ASN A 445 -7.10 6.59 0.55
N GLN A 446 -6.84 7.01 -0.69
CA GLN A 446 -7.56 6.52 -1.89
C GLN A 446 -6.65 5.85 -2.92
N PHE A 447 -5.41 5.54 -2.56
CA PHE A 447 -4.40 5.05 -3.49
C PHE A 447 -4.84 3.75 -4.22
N SER A 448 -5.32 2.75 -3.47
CA SER A 448 -5.83 1.51 -4.06
C SER A 448 -7.08 1.73 -4.91
N THR A 449 -8.04 2.51 -4.42
CA THR A 449 -9.27 2.84 -5.16
C THR A 449 -8.97 3.57 -6.47
N ALA A 450 -8.07 4.55 -6.45
CA ALA A 450 -7.66 5.29 -7.64
C ALA A 450 -6.91 4.40 -8.63
N PHE A 451 -6.03 3.52 -8.15
CA PHE A 451 -5.35 2.53 -8.98
C PHE A 451 -6.33 1.56 -9.65
N PHE A 452 -7.27 0.96 -8.91
CA PHE A 452 -8.27 0.06 -9.48
C PHE A 452 -9.24 0.76 -10.44
N ARG A 453 -9.60 2.02 -10.16
CA ARG A 453 -10.37 2.83 -11.10
C ARG A 453 -9.62 3.05 -12.40
N LEU A 454 -8.32 3.33 -12.34
CA LEU A 454 -7.50 3.44 -13.55
C LEU A 454 -7.53 2.13 -14.34
N ILE A 455 -7.28 0.99 -13.71
CA ILE A 455 -7.28 -0.31 -14.39
C ILE A 455 -8.61 -0.56 -15.10
N GLN A 456 -9.73 -0.20 -14.45
CA GLN A 456 -11.06 -0.33 -15.05
C GLN A 456 -11.29 0.64 -16.21
N GLN A 457 -10.74 1.85 -16.16
CA GLN A 457 -10.92 2.90 -17.19
C GLN A 457 -10.00 2.71 -18.39
N THR A 458 -8.73 2.38 -18.15
CA THR A 458 -7.73 2.15 -19.20
C THR A 458 -7.86 0.75 -19.76
N GLY A 459 -8.49 -0.14 -18.98
CA GLY A 459 -8.78 -1.50 -19.34
C GLY A 459 -7.51 -2.24 -19.71
N HIS A 460 -6.32 -2.01 -19.15
CA HIS A 460 -5.11 -2.78 -19.51
C HIS A 460 -4.88 -3.98 -18.58
N PRO A 461 -4.50 -5.17 -19.09
CA PRO A 461 -4.45 -6.41 -18.33
C PRO A 461 -3.15 -6.60 -17.55
N ASP A 462 -2.10 -5.90 -17.95
CA ASP A 462 -0.73 -6.24 -17.61
C ASP A 462 -0.32 -5.56 -16.30
N LEU A 463 -0.98 -5.98 -15.24
CA LEU A 463 -0.57 -5.66 -13.87
C LEU A 463 0.81 -6.25 -13.56
N SER A 464 1.19 -7.32 -14.28
CA SER A 464 2.51 -7.95 -14.16
C SER A 464 3.67 -7.12 -14.68
N SER A 465 3.42 -6.15 -15.58
CA SER A 465 4.41 -5.16 -16.04
C SER A 465 4.21 -3.78 -15.42
N THR A 466 3.32 -3.64 -14.42
CA THR A 466 3.14 -2.35 -13.75
C THR A 466 4.37 -1.99 -12.93
N VAL A 467 4.87 -0.79 -13.15
CA VAL A 467 6.02 -0.25 -12.43
C VAL A 467 5.59 0.73 -11.38
N PHE A 468 6.13 0.50 -10.18
CA PHE A 468 5.90 1.31 -9.01
C PHE A 468 7.16 2.08 -8.66
N LEU A 469 7.07 3.41 -8.72
CA LEU A 469 8.14 4.33 -8.36
C LEU A 469 7.74 5.08 -7.09
N ASN A 470 8.59 5.06 -6.07
CA ASN A 470 8.47 5.98 -4.94
C ASN A 470 9.57 7.02 -5.04
N LEU A 471 9.17 8.27 -5.23
CA LEU A 471 10.06 9.43 -5.28
C LEU A 471 9.98 10.28 -4.00
N SER A 472 9.11 9.91 -3.05
CA SER A 472 8.93 10.63 -1.80
C SER A 472 9.87 10.15 -0.70
N TYR A 473 10.29 11.09 0.14
CA TYR A 473 11.01 10.83 1.41
C TYR A 473 10.07 10.51 2.58
N SER A 474 8.74 10.53 2.39
CA SER A 474 7.76 10.15 3.41
C SER A 474 7.71 8.63 3.61
N GLU A 475 7.90 8.17 4.85
CA GLU A 475 7.74 6.75 5.23
C GLU A 475 6.32 6.24 4.97
N GLN A 476 5.31 7.11 5.04
CA GLN A 476 3.92 6.73 4.85
C GLN A 476 3.66 6.26 3.41
N ASN A 477 4.30 6.88 2.42
CA ASN A 477 4.19 6.46 1.01
C ASN A 477 4.78 5.06 0.78
N ILE A 478 5.81 4.67 1.54
CA ILE A 478 6.38 3.31 1.48
C ILE A 478 5.38 2.28 2.04
N GLY A 479 4.73 2.62 3.15
CA GLY A 479 3.65 1.82 3.73
C GLY A 479 2.51 1.60 2.75
N GLU A 480 1.99 2.68 2.15
CA GLU A 480 0.89 2.63 1.18
C GLU A 480 1.26 1.87 -0.11
N LEU A 481 2.51 1.98 -0.57
CA LEU A 481 2.95 1.19 -1.72
C LEU A 481 2.99 -0.30 -1.40
N THR A 482 3.43 -0.65 -0.20
CA THR A 482 3.48 -2.03 0.29
C THR A 482 2.05 -2.57 0.44
N GLU A 483 1.16 -1.76 1.00
CA GLU A 483 -0.27 -2.05 1.12
C GLU A 483 -0.91 -2.24 -0.26
N LEU A 484 -0.69 -1.35 -1.22
CA LEU A 484 -1.22 -1.50 -2.58
C LEU A 484 -0.75 -2.81 -3.23
N LYS A 485 0.54 -3.12 -3.13
CA LYS A 485 1.07 -4.38 -3.68
C LYS A 485 0.43 -5.59 -3.01
N SER A 486 0.12 -5.51 -1.71
CA SER A 486 -0.61 -6.54 -0.97
C SER A 486 -2.08 -6.62 -1.40
N ASP A 487 -2.74 -5.48 -1.56
CA ASP A 487 -4.12 -5.39 -2.02
C ASP A 487 -4.25 -5.95 -3.43
N ILE A 488 -3.40 -5.54 -4.40
CA ILE A 488 -3.37 -6.10 -5.76
C ILE A 488 -3.26 -7.62 -5.71
N LYS A 489 -2.31 -8.15 -4.92
CA LYS A 489 -2.16 -9.60 -4.74
C LYS A 489 -3.43 -10.26 -4.20
N THR A 490 -4.09 -9.63 -3.23
CA THR A 490 -5.31 -10.16 -2.63
C THR A 490 -6.46 -10.12 -3.63
N PHE A 491 -6.64 -9.02 -4.36
CA PHE A 491 -7.63 -8.87 -5.44
C PHE A 491 -7.44 -9.92 -6.54
N HIS A 492 -6.20 -10.24 -6.91
CA HIS A 492 -5.91 -11.35 -7.81
C HIS A 492 -6.38 -12.69 -7.25
N ALA A 493 -6.09 -12.99 -5.98
CA ALA A 493 -6.47 -14.26 -5.38
C ALA A 493 -8.00 -14.47 -5.30
N VAL A 494 -8.78 -13.38 -5.23
CA VAL A 494 -10.25 -13.41 -5.09
C VAL A 494 -11.01 -12.90 -6.33
N GLY A 495 -10.33 -12.81 -7.48
CA GLY A 495 -10.89 -12.24 -8.70
C GLY A 495 -12.05 -13.04 -9.30
N ASP A 496 -12.96 -12.34 -9.99
CA ASP A 496 -14.08 -12.92 -10.74
C ASP A 496 -13.57 -13.56 -12.05
N TYR A 497 -12.94 -14.73 -11.94
CA TYR A 497 -12.52 -15.51 -13.11
C TYR A 497 -13.69 -16.22 -13.79
N PHE A 498 -13.48 -16.77 -14.99
CA PHE A 498 -14.55 -17.35 -15.83
C PHE A 498 -15.48 -18.29 -15.06
N ASP A 499 -14.91 -19.26 -14.35
CA ASP A 499 -15.67 -20.22 -13.55
C ASP A 499 -16.52 -19.53 -12.47
N HIS A 500 -15.97 -18.52 -11.77
CA HIS A 500 -16.68 -17.78 -10.74
C HIS A 500 -17.90 -17.05 -11.31
N VAL A 501 -17.72 -16.38 -12.45
CA VAL A 501 -18.80 -15.67 -13.14
C VAL A 501 -19.85 -16.65 -13.67
N TRP A 502 -19.42 -17.72 -14.34
CA TRP A 502 -20.32 -18.71 -14.92
C TRP A 502 -21.16 -19.44 -13.86
N TYR A 503 -20.52 -19.94 -12.80
CA TYR A 503 -21.24 -20.52 -11.67
C TYR A 503 -22.13 -19.48 -10.98
N GLY A 504 -21.72 -18.21 -10.94
CA GLY A 504 -22.48 -17.15 -10.28
C GLY A 504 -23.78 -16.86 -10.98
N ILE A 505 -23.74 -16.81 -12.31
CA ILE A 505 -24.91 -16.70 -13.16
C ILE A 505 -25.83 -17.92 -12.94
N ASN A 506 -25.30 -19.14 -13.06
CA ASN A 506 -26.10 -20.36 -12.98
C ASN A 506 -26.79 -20.52 -11.61
N GLN A 507 -26.01 -20.39 -10.53
CA GLN A 507 -26.53 -20.52 -9.17
C GLN A 507 -27.57 -19.43 -8.86
N SER A 508 -27.34 -18.20 -9.30
CA SER A 508 -28.32 -17.12 -9.11
C SER A 508 -29.64 -17.39 -9.85
N VAL A 509 -29.59 -17.91 -11.08
CA VAL A 509 -30.80 -18.31 -11.83
C VAL A 509 -31.56 -19.39 -11.06
N ILE A 510 -30.86 -20.43 -10.58
CA ILE A 510 -31.47 -21.51 -9.79
C ILE A 510 -32.10 -20.95 -8.51
N ASN A 511 -31.41 -20.07 -7.79
CA ASN A 511 -31.91 -19.48 -6.55
C ASN A 511 -33.17 -18.62 -6.79
N VAL A 512 -33.21 -17.84 -7.87
CA VAL A 512 -34.42 -17.08 -8.25
C VAL A 512 -35.57 -18.04 -8.57
N GLN A 513 -35.32 -19.10 -9.34
CA GLN A 513 -36.33 -20.12 -9.66
C GLN A 513 -36.82 -20.90 -8.42
N ALA A 514 -35.95 -21.11 -7.44
CA ALA A 514 -36.28 -21.71 -6.14
C ALA A 514 -37.09 -20.78 -5.22
N GLY A 515 -37.37 -19.54 -5.64
CA GLY A 515 -38.17 -18.59 -4.87
C GLY A 515 -37.38 -17.81 -3.83
N ALA A 516 -36.06 -17.67 -3.98
CA ALA A 516 -35.28 -16.76 -3.17
C ALA A 516 -35.78 -15.32 -3.33
N LYS A 517 -35.84 -14.56 -2.22
CA LYS A 517 -36.28 -13.17 -2.23
C LYS A 517 -35.06 -12.24 -2.22
N PHE A 518 -35.14 -11.14 -2.94
CA PHE A 518 -34.03 -10.20 -3.12
C PHE A 518 -34.28 -8.90 -2.37
N LEU A 519 -33.21 -8.35 -1.81
CA LEU A 519 -33.23 -7.08 -1.10
C LEU A 519 -33.65 -5.94 -2.04
N SER A 520 -34.64 -5.17 -1.61
CA SER A 520 -35.19 -4.05 -2.37
C SER A 520 -35.21 -2.77 -1.54
N LYS A 521 -35.06 -1.63 -2.22
CA LYS A 521 -35.16 -0.31 -1.58
C LYS A 521 -36.55 -0.14 -0.97
N SER A 522 -36.58 0.09 0.33
CA SER A 522 -37.80 0.27 1.11
C SER A 522 -37.51 1.09 2.37
N ILE A 523 -38.49 1.87 2.80
CA ILE A 523 -38.44 2.68 4.03
C ILE A 523 -39.26 1.94 5.10
N SER A 524 -38.80 1.97 6.34
CA SER A 524 -39.49 1.44 7.53
C SER A 524 -39.72 2.55 8.55
N PHE A 525 -40.40 2.20 9.64
CA PHE A 525 -40.62 3.09 10.78
C PHE A 525 -39.40 3.18 11.70
N GLU A 526 -39.33 4.24 12.50
CA GLU A 526 -38.14 4.59 13.29
C GLU A 526 -37.75 3.52 14.32
N GLU A 527 -38.74 2.95 15.02
CA GLU A 527 -38.52 1.93 16.05
C GLU A 527 -37.90 0.64 15.49
N PHE A 528 -38.11 0.32 14.21
CA PHE A 528 -37.46 -0.81 13.55
C PHE A 528 -35.95 -0.59 13.46
N TYR A 529 -35.54 0.62 13.05
CA TYR A 529 -34.13 0.96 12.85
C TYR A 529 -33.34 0.98 14.17
N GLU A 530 -33.99 1.32 15.28
CA GLU A 530 -33.37 1.35 16.61
C GLU A 530 -33.21 -0.05 17.24
N PHE A 531 -33.87 -1.08 16.72
CA PHE A 531 -33.85 -2.42 17.34
C PHE A 531 -32.44 -3.04 17.31
N PRO A 532 -31.96 -3.64 18.41
CA PRO A 532 -30.59 -4.15 18.48
C PRO A 532 -30.32 -5.32 17.54
N LEU A 533 -29.16 -5.30 16.89
CA LEU A 533 -28.71 -6.39 16.02
C LEU A 533 -27.30 -6.85 16.40
N PHE A 534 -27.13 -8.16 16.58
CA PHE A 534 -25.88 -8.81 16.88
C PHE A 534 -25.33 -9.50 15.63
N ILE A 535 -24.12 -9.11 15.22
CA ILE A 535 -23.35 -9.81 14.19
C ILE A 535 -22.31 -10.67 14.90
N VAL A 536 -22.39 -11.98 14.68
CA VAL A 536 -21.58 -12.96 15.41
C VAL A 536 -20.62 -13.67 14.47
N GLY A 537 -19.33 -13.38 14.61
CA GLY A 537 -18.23 -14.12 13.97
C GLY A 537 -17.74 -15.29 14.82
N ASN A 538 -16.78 -16.05 14.29
CA ASN A 538 -16.21 -17.24 14.94
C ASN A 538 -14.78 -17.01 15.46
N GLY A 539 -14.46 -15.79 15.85
CA GLY A 539 -13.20 -15.45 16.50
C GLY A 539 -13.10 -16.10 17.89
N PRO A 540 -11.88 -16.40 18.38
CA PRO A 540 -11.65 -16.91 19.73
C PRO A 540 -12.36 -16.12 20.85
N SER A 541 -12.56 -14.81 20.68
CA SER A 541 -13.26 -14.00 21.69
C SER A 541 -14.74 -14.36 21.89
N LEU A 542 -15.34 -15.11 20.95
CA LEU A 542 -16.74 -15.54 21.01
C LEU A 542 -17.06 -16.30 22.30
N ASP A 543 -16.16 -17.19 22.73
CA ASP A 543 -16.40 -18.05 23.90
C ASP A 543 -16.59 -17.22 25.19
N GLY A 544 -15.93 -16.07 25.29
CA GLY A 544 -16.05 -15.15 26.43
C GLY A 544 -17.38 -14.38 26.48
N VAL A 545 -18.14 -14.34 25.39
CA VAL A 545 -19.33 -13.47 25.24
C VAL A 545 -20.64 -14.23 25.03
N ILE A 546 -20.60 -15.57 25.02
CA ILE A 546 -21.80 -16.42 24.85
C ILE A 546 -22.89 -16.12 25.88
N SER A 547 -22.53 -15.87 27.14
CA SER A 547 -23.50 -15.53 28.20
C SER A 547 -24.27 -14.25 27.88
N CYS A 548 -23.57 -13.21 27.39
CA CYS A 548 -24.18 -11.96 26.95
C CYS A 548 -25.17 -12.19 25.80
N ILE A 549 -24.76 -12.95 24.76
CA ILE A 549 -25.62 -13.27 23.61
C ILE A 549 -26.90 -14.00 24.07
N LYS A 550 -26.77 -15.00 24.96
CA LYS A 550 -27.93 -15.72 25.51
C LYS A 550 -28.89 -14.83 26.28
N ASN A 551 -28.37 -13.93 27.11
CA ASN A 551 -29.19 -13.06 27.95
C ASN A 551 -30.06 -12.10 27.14
N TYR A 552 -29.62 -11.74 25.93
CA TYR A 552 -30.28 -10.78 25.07
C TYR A 552 -30.92 -11.37 23.81
N SER A 553 -30.89 -12.70 23.62
CA SER A 553 -31.34 -13.33 22.37
C SER A 553 -32.78 -13.01 21.96
N GLU A 554 -33.68 -12.87 22.94
CA GLU A 554 -35.09 -12.52 22.72
C GLU A 554 -35.30 -11.02 22.42
N ARG A 555 -34.30 -10.17 22.67
CA ARG A 555 -34.37 -8.70 22.53
C ARG A 555 -33.40 -8.16 21.48
N SER A 556 -32.87 -9.04 20.64
CA SER A 556 -31.94 -8.70 19.57
C SER A 556 -32.16 -9.61 18.38
N ILE A 557 -31.89 -9.12 17.17
CA ILE A 557 -31.72 -9.96 15.99
C ILE A 557 -30.30 -10.54 16.01
N ILE A 558 -30.15 -11.85 15.88
CA ILE A 558 -28.84 -12.52 15.85
C ILE A 558 -28.55 -12.96 14.41
N VAL A 559 -27.44 -12.46 13.87
CA VAL A 559 -26.89 -12.84 12.56
C VAL A 559 -25.59 -13.61 12.78
N SER A 560 -25.61 -14.90 12.47
CA SER A 560 -24.44 -15.78 12.55
C SER A 560 -23.63 -15.76 11.27
N CYS A 561 -22.33 -15.47 11.32
CA CYS A 561 -21.47 -15.38 10.14
C CYS A 561 -20.61 -16.65 9.94
N GLY A 562 -20.82 -17.35 8.82
CA GLY A 562 -20.04 -18.53 8.43
C GLY A 562 -19.96 -19.58 9.55
N THR A 563 -18.74 -19.95 9.94
CA THR A 563 -18.52 -21.04 10.92
C THR A 563 -18.97 -20.73 12.35
N ALA A 564 -19.39 -19.50 12.64
CA ALA A 564 -20.02 -19.14 13.91
C ALA A 564 -21.33 -19.92 14.14
N LEU A 565 -21.99 -20.36 13.06
CA LEU A 565 -23.25 -21.10 13.13
C LEU A 565 -23.10 -22.37 13.96
N SER A 566 -22.03 -23.12 13.73
CA SER A 566 -21.77 -24.35 14.49
C SER A 566 -21.53 -24.07 15.97
N ALA A 567 -20.80 -23.00 16.29
CA ALA A 567 -20.50 -22.63 17.67
C ALA A 567 -21.79 -22.22 18.40
N LEU A 568 -22.61 -21.35 17.80
CA LEU A 568 -23.89 -20.91 18.38
C LEU A 568 -24.84 -22.08 18.62
N LEU A 569 -25.01 -22.97 17.64
CA LEU A 569 -25.86 -24.17 17.80
C LEU A 569 -25.34 -25.12 18.89
N ALA A 570 -24.02 -25.24 19.06
CA ALA A 570 -23.40 -26.02 20.13
C ALA A 570 -23.55 -25.38 21.51
N TYR A 571 -23.85 -24.08 21.57
CA TYR A 571 -24.24 -23.36 22.79
C TYR A 571 -25.78 -23.24 22.93
N ASP A 572 -26.57 -23.95 22.12
CA ASP A 572 -28.04 -23.89 22.11
C ASP A 572 -28.63 -22.52 21.77
N ILE A 573 -27.88 -21.68 21.06
CA ILE A 573 -28.36 -20.40 20.53
C ILE A 573 -28.79 -20.62 19.08
N ILE A 574 -30.06 -20.33 18.77
CA ILE A 574 -30.54 -20.29 17.38
C ILE A 574 -30.41 -18.85 16.88
N PRO A 575 -29.61 -18.59 15.84
CA PRO A 575 -29.60 -17.30 15.20
C PRO A 575 -30.87 -17.08 14.36
N ASP A 576 -31.31 -15.84 14.20
CA ASP A 576 -32.44 -15.50 13.32
C ASP A 576 -32.04 -15.59 11.85
N PHE A 577 -30.81 -15.15 11.57
CA PHE A 577 -30.19 -15.22 10.26
C PHE A 577 -28.84 -15.90 10.32
N HIS A 578 -28.52 -16.63 9.28
CA HIS A 578 -27.17 -17.06 8.97
C HIS A 578 -26.69 -16.30 7.74
N ALA A 579 -25.51 -15.68 7.83
CA ALA A 579 -24.82 -15.06 6.72
C ALA A 579 -23.78 -16.04 6.16
N GLU A 580 -23.76 -16.16 4.83
CA GLU A 580 -22.80 -16.96 4.09
C GLU A 580 -22.38 -16.22 2.82
N ALA A 581 -21.10 -16.28 2.46
CA ALA A 581 -20.55 -15.53 1.32
C ALA A 581 -20.03 -16.44 0.20
N GLU A 582 -19.73 -17.71 0.51
CA GLU A 582 -19.05 -18.62 -0.41
C GLU A 582 -20.02 -19.23 -1.44
N GLN A 583 -19.65 -19.14 -2.72
CA GLN A 583 -20.35 -19.76 -3.85
C GLN A 583 -20.08 -21.27 -3.98
N ASN A 584 -18.98 -21.74 -3.40
CA ASN A 584 -18.56 -23.13 -3.57
C ASN A 584 -19.45 -24.09 -2.76
N ARG A 585 -19.55 -25.35 -3.24
CA ARG A 585 -20.27 -26.41 -2.53
C ARG A 585 -19.60 -26.86 -1.23
N SER A 586 -18.38 -26.40 -0.93
CA SER A 586 -17.69 -26.81 0.31
C SER A 586 -18.42 -26.32 1.55
N THR A 587 -19.08 -25.16 1.45
CA THR A 587 -19.94 -24.62 2.50
C THR A 587 -21.11 -25.53 2.81
N TYR A 588 -21.79 -26.09 1.81
CA TYR A 588 -22.84 -27.08 2.03
C TYR A 588 -22.34 -28.23 2.91
N SER A 589 -21.15 -28.78 2.61
CA SER A 589 -20.56 -29.85 3.40
C SER A 589 -20.26 -29.45 4.85
N LEU A 590 -19.88 -28.18 5.11
CA LEU A 590 -19.62 -27.71 6.47
C LEU A 590 -20.94 -27.50 7.24
N VAL A 591 -21.91 -26.82 6.63
CA VAL A 591 -23.20 -26.49 7.25
C VAL A 591 -24.05 -27.74 7.45
N ASN A 592 -24.06 -28.68 6.50
CA ASN A 592 -24.82 -29.92 6.60
C ASN A 592 -24.35 -30.83 7.76
N ASN A 593 -23.10 -30.67 8.21
CA ASN A 593 -22.48 -31.49 9.26
C ASN A 593 -22.51 -30.83 10.65
N VAL A 594 -23.20 -29.70 10.83
CA VAL A 594 -23.29 -29.06 12.15
C VAL A 594 -24.08 -29.91 13.14
N LYS A 595 -23.67 -29.86 14.42
CA LYS A 595 -24.47 -30.40 15.52
C LYS A 595 -25.85 -29.71 15.49
N ASN A 596 -26.92 -30.48 15.70
CA ASN A 596 -28.31 -30.01 15.61
C ASN A 596 -28.77 -29.57 14.20
N HIS A 597 -28.30 -30.21 13.13
CA HIS A 597 -28.71 -29.99 11.72
C HIS A 597 -30.24 -29.78 11.52
N GLY A 598 -31.09 -30.51 12.25
CA GLY A 598 -32.55 -30.38 12.14
C GLY A 598 -33.08 -28.97 12.42
N ARG A 599 -32.31 -28.13 13.12
CA ARG A 599 -32.67 -26.75 13.46
C ARG A 599 -32.35 -25.74 12.36
N LEU A 600 -31.65 -26.13 11.29
CA LEU A 600 -31.33 -25.22 10.17
C LEU A 600 -32.61 -24.67 9.50
N LYS A 601 -33.69 -25.45 9.51
CA LYS A 601 -35.02 -25.05 9.03
C LYS A 601 -35.76 -24.07 9.95
N GLU A 602 -35.16 -23.68 11.06
CA GLU A 602 -35.63 -22.58 11.92
C GLU A 602 -34.96 -21.24 11.55
N ILE A 603 -33.83 -21.29 10.83
CA ILE A 603 -32.94 -20.15 10.57
C ILE A 603 -33.15 -19.64 9.13
N ASN A 604 -33.13 -18.32 8.92
CA ASN A 604 -33.16 -17.74 7.59
C ASN A 604 -31.73 -17.52 7.04
N LEU A 605 -31.53 -17.64 5.74
CA LEU A 605 -30.24 -17.36 5.10
C LEU A 605 -30.21 -15.94 4.54
N ILE A 606 -29.13 -15.21 4.80
CA ILE A 606 -28.74 -14.01 4.04
C ILE A 606 -27.46 -14.28 3.26
N SER A 607 -27.45 -13.96 1.97
CA SER A 607 -26.28 -14.22 1.12
C SER A 607 -26.27 -13.35 -0.15
N PHE A 608 -25.27 -13.54 -1.00
CA PHE A 608 -25.27 -13.01 -2.37
C PHE A 608 -26.15 -13.85 -3.29
N SER A 609 -26.56 -13.29 -4.43
CA SER A 609 -27.35 -14.00 -5.44
C SER A 609 -26.74 -15.35 -5.83
N ALA A 610 -25.41 -15.41 -5.87
CA ALA A 610 -24.60 -16.55 -6.29
C ALA A 610 -24.31 -17.58 -5.18
N VAL A 611 -25.09 -17.64 -4.10
CA VAL A 611 -24.93 -18.69 -3.08
C VAL A 611 -25.21 -20.07 -3.67
N HIS A 612 -24.48 -21.11 -3.23
CA HIS A 612 -24.72 -22.47 -3.72
C HIS A 612 -26.14 -22.94 -3.41
N PRO A 613 -26.93 -23.42 -4.39
CA PRO A 613 -28.32 -23.86 -4.18
C PRO A 613 -28.48 -24.91 -3.10
N ASP A 614 -27.60 -25.93 -3.05
CA ASP A 614 -27.63 -26.94 -1.97
C ASP A 614 -27.47 -26.32 -0.58
N THR A 615 -26.62 -25.30 -0.42
CA THR A 615 -26.46 -24.57 0.86
C THR A 615 -27.74 -23.79 1.17
N ALA A 616 -28.31 -23.11 0.17
CA ALA A 616 -29.53 -22.34 0.33
C ALA A 616 -30.72 -23.20 0.78
N ASP A 617 -30.83 -24.42 0.23
CA ASP A 617 -31.88 -25.38 0.56
C ASP A 617 -31.81 -25.90 2.01
N LEU A 618 -30.72 -25.69 2.75
CA LEU A 618 -30.66 -26.09 4.17
C LEU A 618 -31.53 -25.20 5.08
N PHE A 619 -31.82 -23.97 4.67
CA PHE A 619 -32.42 -22.95 5.53
C PHE A 619 -33.95 -22.81 5.33
N LYS A 620 -34.59 -22.06 6.23
CA LYS A 620 -36.04 -21.82 6.24
C LYS A 620 -36.51 -20.97 5.07
N LYS A 621 -35.87 -19.82 4.89
CA LYS A 621 -36.10 -18.83 3.82
C LYS A 621 -34.75 -18.29 3.38
N VAL A 622 -34.68 -17.88 2.11
CA VAL A 622 -33.44 -17.40 1.48
C VAL A 622 -33.63 -15.96 1.03
N TYR A 623 -32.81 -15.07 1.58
CA TYR A 623 -32.80 -13.64 1.32
C TYR A 623 -31.47 -13.24 0.70
N LEU A 624 -31.50 -12.76 -0.52
CA LEU A 624 -30.32 -12.51 -1.32
C LEU A 624 -30.17 -11.02 -1.64
N ALA A 625 -28.96 -10.62 -1.94
CA ALA A 625 -28.68 -9.31 -2.50
C ALA A 625 -27.62 -9.40 -3.59
N PHE A 626 -27.56 -8.36 -4.41
CA PHE A 626 -26.54 -8.26 -5.45
C PHE A 626 -25.26 -7.65 -4.87
N LYS A 627 -24.11 -8.06 -5.40
CA LYS A 627 -22.80 -7.54 -5.02
C LYS A 627 -22.37 -6.47 -6.01
N GLU A 628 -22.07 -5.27 -5.53
CA GLU A 628 -21.59 -4.20 -6.41
C GLU A 628 -20.31 -4.62 -7.16
N GLY A 629 -20.27 -4.34 -8.45
CA GLY A 629 -19.08 -4.56 -9.29
C GLY A 629 -18.88 -5.99 -9.80
N GLU A 630 -19.65 -6.98 -9.31
CA GLU A 630 -19.54 -8.37 -9.73
C GLU A 630 -20.12 -8.60 -11.13
N ALA A 631 -19.39 -9.35 -11.96
CA ALA A 631 -19.79 -9.63 -13.33
C ALA A 631 -21.13 -10.38 -13.43
N ALA A 632 -21.34 -11.39 -12.59
CA ALA A 632 -22.59 -12.14 -12.52
C ALA A 632 -23.78 -11.26 -12.11
N THR A 633 -23.56 -10.33 -11.17
CA THR A 633 -24.57 -9.34 -10.78
C THR A 633 -24.97 -8.45 -11.97
N ARG A 634 -24.00 -7.91 -12.72
CA ARG A 634 -24.27 -7.08 -13.90
C ARG A 634 -25.08 -7.85 -14.95
N PHE A 635 -24.70 -9.09 -15.21
CA PHE A 635 -25.40 -9.99 -16.13
C PHE A 635 -26.85 -10.24 -15.70
N LEU A 636 -27.08 -10.63 -14.45
CA LEU A 636 -28.43 -10.92 -13.96
C LEU A 636 -29.31 -9.68 -13.97
N LYS A 637 -28.76 -8.53 -13.61
CA LYS A 637 -29.49 -7.27 -13.61
C LYS A 637 -29.91 -6.80 -15.00
N SER A 638 -29.24 -7.22 -16.07
CA SER A 638 -29.65 -6.86 -17.44
C SER A 638 -30.94 -7.54 -17.89
N PHE A 639 -31.41 -8.59 -17.20
CA PHE A 639 -32.69 -9.24 -17.51
C PHE A 639 -33.89 -8.53 -16.90
N PHE A 640 -33.68 -7.62 -15.95
CA PHE A 640 -34.77 -6.91 -15.30
C PHE A 640 -35.02 -5.54 -15.96
N PRO A 641 -36.28 -5.14 -16.16
CA PRO A 641 -36.62 -3.80 -16.63
C PRO A 641 -35.99 -2.70 -15.76
N ASP A 642 -35.72 -1.54 -16.34
CA ASP A 642 -35.04 -0.41 -15.68
C ASP A 642 -35.64 -0.04 -14.31
N ASP A 643 -36.98 -0.03 -14.20
CA ASP A 643 -37.67 0.35 -12.97
C ASP A 643 -37.55 -0.72 -11.87
N GLU A 644 -37.52 -2.00 -12.21
CA GLU A 644 -37.20 -3.07 -11.26
C GLU A 644 -35.72 -3.02 -10.88
N ARG A 645 -34.84 -2.84 -11.87
CA ARG A 645 -33.38 -2.77 -11.69
C ARG A 645 -32.94 -1.66 -10.74
N LYS A 646 -33.58 -0.49 -10.78
CA LYS A 646 -33.31 0.66 -9.90
C LYS A 646 -33.70 0.42 -8.44
N ASN A 647 -34.69 -0.46 -8.21
CA ASN A 647 -35.20 -0.80 -6.90
C ASN A 647 -34.43 -1.92 -6.21
N LEU A 648 -33.62 -2.69 -6.97
CA LEU A 648 -32.72 -3.71 -6.42
C LEU A 648 -31.50 -3.06 -5.75
N VAL A 649 -31.15 -3.57 -4.56
CA VAL A 649 -29.98 -3.12 -3.81
C VAL A 649 -28.73 -3.86 -4.28
N GLU A 650 -27.68 -3.11 -4.58
CA GLU A 650 -26.32 -3.62 -4.77
C GLU A 650 -25.49 -3.23 -3.55
N ILE A 651 -25.03 -4.24 -2.82
CA ILE A 651 -24.32 -4.06 -1.56
C ILE A 651 -22.85 -3.75 -1.84
N LYS A 652 -22.35 -2.70 -1.19
CA LYS A 652 -20.94 -2.29 -1.22
C LYS A 652 -20.15 -2.86 -0.04
N TYR A 653 -18.82 -2.90 -0.13
CA TYR A 653 -17.91 -3.30 0.96
C TYR A 653 -18.12 -4.72 1.53
N ALA A 654 -18.86 -5.58 0.82
CA ALA A 654 -19.25 -6.91 1.29
C ALA A 654 -18.15 -7.98 1.11
N TYR A 655 -16.88 -7.61 1.28
CA TYR A 655 -15.69 -8.44 1.06
C TYR A 655 -14.57 -8.05 2.04
N PRO A 656 -13.55 -8.91 2.27
CA PRO A 656 -13.40 -10.28 1.78
C PRO A 656 -14.09 -11.33 2.65
N THR A 657 -14.60 -10.98 3.84
CA THR A 657 -15.17 -11.98 4.77
C THR A 657 -16.69 -11.95 4.81
N VAL A 658 -17.27 -13.05 5.28
CA VAL A 658 -18.72 -13.15 5.55
C VAL A 658 -19.21 -12.12 6.57
N THR A 659 -18.36 -11.64 7.48
CA THR A 659 -18.72 -10.57 8.42
C THR A 659 -18.81 -9.22 7.72
N ASN A 660 -17.98 -8.97 6.70
CA ASN A 660 -18.14 -7.81 5.82
C ASN A 660 -19.49 -7.86 5.10
N LEU A 661 -19.84 -9.01 4.51
CA LEU A 661 -21.17 -9.21 3.92
C LEU A 661 -22.29 -8.92 4.92
N ALA A 662 -22.23 -9.52 6.12
CA ALA A 662 -23.28 -9.35 7.10
C ALA A 662 -23.47 -7.87 7.47
N LEU A 663 -22.39 -7.14 7.80
CA LEU A 663 -22.53 -5.73 8.16
C LEU A 663 -23.04 -4.90 6.99
N SER A 664 -22.50 -5.07 5.78
CA SER A 664 -22.97 -4.34 4.60
C SER A 664 -24.45 -4.60 4.29
N PHE A 665 -24.89 -5.85 4.38
CA PHE A 665 -26.27 -6.24 4.15
C PHE A 665 -27.20 -5.60 5.18
N ILE A 666 -26.81 -5.60 6.45
CA ILE A 666 -27.58 -4.97 7.52
C ILE A 666 -27.61 -3.44 7.41
N SER A 667 -26.51 -2.82 6.97
CA SER A 667 -26.47 -1.37 6.75
C SER A 667 -27.49 -0.91 5.70
N GLU A 668 -27.71 -1.70 4.64
CA GLU A 668 -28.76 -1.42 3.63
C GLU A 668 -30.18 -1.57 4.19
N LEU A 669 -30.38 -2.35 5.26
CA LEU A 669 -31.68 -2.47 5.93
C LEU A 669 -32.00 -1.29 6.84
N GLY A 670 -30.98 -0.48 7.21
CA GLY A 670 -31.08 0.75 7.99
C GLY A 670 -30.96 0.60 9.50
N PHE A 671 -30.50 -0.55 10.02
CA PHE A 671 -30.31 -0.74 11.46
C PHE A 671 -29.26 0.22 12.02
N LYS A 672 -29.57 0.80 13.18
CA LYS A 672 -28.72 1.80 13.84
C LYS A 672 -27.85 1.23 14.94
N ASN A 673 -28.31 0.24 15.69
CA ASN A 673 -27.58 -0.25 16.87
C ASN A 673 -27.05 -1.68 16.62
N ILE A 674 -25.77 -1.77 16.25
CA ILE A 674 -25.15 -3.04 15.81
C ILE A 674 -23.99 -3.42 16.73
N TYR A 675 -23.94 -4.67 17.16
CA TYR A 675 -22.93 -5.20 18.07
C TYR A 675 -22.16 -6.33 17.42
N LEU A 676 -20.83 -6.24 17.41
CA LEU A 676 -19.93 -7.22 16.81
C LEU A 676 -19.35 -8.13 17.90
N PHE A 677 -19.67 -9.43 17.85
CA PHE A 677 -19.17 -10.45 18.77
C PHE A 677 -18.35 -11.50 18.01
N GLY A 678 -17.17 -11.89 18.50
CA GLY A 678 -16.32 -12.87 17.81
C GLY A 678 -15.81 -12.40 16.43
N VAL A 679 -15.75 -11.09 16.20
CA VAL A 679 -15.26 -10.44 14.97
C VAL A 679 -13.84 -9.95 15.22
N ASP A 680 -12.92 -10.89 15.39
CA ASP A 680 -11.62 -10.58 15.99
C ASP A 680 -10.64 -9.96 14.98
N PHE A 681 -10.57 -10.45 13.74
CA PHE A 681 -9.58 -10.03 12.73
C PHE A 681 -8.11 -9.99 13.22
N GLY A 682 -7.78 -10.67 14.31
CA GLY A 682 -6.43 -10.71 14.88
C GLY A 682 -6.40 -11.37 16.25
N GLN A 683 -5.22 -11.75 16.71
CA GLN A 683 -5.02 -12.48 17.97
C GLN A 683 -3.85 -11.91 18.78
N ALA A 684 -3.93 -12.05 20.10
CA ALA A 684 -2.94 -11.49 21.01
C ALA A 684 -1.81 -12.44 21.43
N GLU A 685 -2.00 -13.77 21.37
CA GLU A 685 -0.98 -14.79 21.68
C GLU A 685 -1.08 -16.00 20.74
N HIS A 686 0.03 -16.74 20.58
CA HIS A 686 0.12 -17.93 19.71
C HIS A 686 -0.84 -19.04 20.21
N GLY A 687 -1.66 -19.58 19.30
CA GLY A 687 -2.20 -20.95 19.43
C GLY A 687 -3.71 -21.15 19.36
N LYS A 688 -4.56 -20.18 18.99
CA LYS A 688 -6.01 -20.41 18.83
C LYS A 688 -6.61 -19.65 17.67
N HIS A 689 -6.99 -20.32 16.57
CA HIS A 689 -7.54 -19.66 15.39
C HIS A 689 -9.07 -19.47 15.36
N HIS A 690 -9.81 -20.29 16.11
CA HIS A 690 -11.28 -20.26 16.17
C HIS A 690 -11.80 -20.55 17.59
N SER A 691 -13.12 -20.39 17.84
CA SER A 691 -13.76 -20.90 19.07
C SER A 691 -13.56 -22.41 19.23
N ILE A 692 -13.31 -22.85 20.47
CA ILE A 692 -12.99 -24.24 20.84
C ILE A 692 -14.12 -25.21 20.49
N LYS A 693 -15.36 -24.71 20.30
CA LYS A 693 -16.54 -25.53 19.96
C LYS A 693 -16.92 -25.53 18.48
N SER A 694 -16.10 -24.93 17.62
CA SER A 694 -16.36 -24.93 16.17
C SER A 694 -15.97 -26.26 15.51
N ILE A 695 -16.44 -26.48 14.28
CA ILE A 695 -16.18 -27.69 13.47
C ILE A 695 -14.70 -28.01 13.23
N TYR A 696 -13.80 -27.10 13.57
CA TYR A 696 -12.35 -27.26 13.42
C TYR A 696 -11.68 -27.89 14.64
N PHE A 697 -12.43 -28.20 15.70
CA PHE A 697 -11.93 -28.86 16.90
C PHE A 697 -12.59 -30.23 17.09
N LYS A 698 -11.82 -31.22 17.55
CA LYS A 698 -12.36 -32.50 18.05
C LYS A 698 -13.04 -32.29 19.40
N ASP A 699 -13.86 -33.26 19.84
CA ASP A 699 -14.56 -33.21 21.14
C ASP A 699 -13.60 -33.12 22.35
N ASP A 700 -12.30 -33.36 22.16
CA ASP A 700 -11.23 -33.21 23.16
C ASP A 700 -10.53 -31.83 23.13
N GLY A 701 -10.92 -30.91 22.25
CA GLY A 701 -10.35 -29.57 22.12
C GLY A 701 -9.07 -29.46 21.27
N THR A 702 -8.69 -30.52 20.54
CA THR A 702 -7.57 -30.47 19.57
C THR A 702 -8.02 -29.97 18.19
N GLU A 703 -7.28 -29.03 17.57
CA GLU A 703 -7.57 -28.55 16.20
C GLU A 703 -7.37 -29.67 15.16
N LEU A 704 -8.24 -29.73 14.15
CA LEU A 704 -8.19 -30.72 13.05
C LEU A 704 -7.11 -30.40 12.00
N HIS A 705 -6.50 -29.21 12.07
CA HIS A 705 -5.40 -28.77 11.21
C HIS A 705 -4.32 -28.08 12.06
N ASP A 706 -3.07 -28.54 11.96
CA ASP A 706 -1.91 -27.83 12.51
C ASP A 706 -1.71 -26.52 11.72
N PHE A 707 -2.13 -25.40 12.31
CA PHE A 707 -1.76 -24.06 11.85
C PHE A 707 -0.48 -23.54 12.54
N GLU A 708 0.27 -24.40 13.24
CA GLU A 708 1.45 -24.05 14.07
C GLU A 708 2.69 -23.53 13.30
N GLN A 709 2.57 -23.15 12.03
CA GLN A 709 3.68 -22.51 11.33
C GLN A 709 3.58 -21.00 11.46
N PHE A 710 4.61 -20.42 12.09
CA PHE A 710 4.90 -18.99 12.13
C PHE A 710 4.79 -18.42 10.71
N ASP A 711 3.69 -17.75 10.40
CA ASP A 711 3.52 -17.10 9.11
C ASP A 711 4.32 -15.78 9.12
N PRO A 712 5.39 -15.64 8.31
CA PRO A 712 6.16 -14.41 8.18
C PRO A 712 5.32 -13.23 7.63
N HIS A 713 4.07 -13.45 7.22
CA HIS A 713 3.13 -12.43 6.76
C HIS A 713 2.25 -11.81 7.85
N ASN A 714 2.34 -12.27 9.11
CA ASN A 714 1.57 -11.67 10.20
C ASN A 714 2.11 -10.28 10.59
N GLN A 715 1.24 -9.27 10.53
CA GLN A 715 1.52 -7.89 10.90
C GLN A 715 0.89 -7.50 12.24
N LEU A 716 1.46 -6.51 12.91
CA LEU A 716 0.93 -5.95 14.16
C LEU A 716 -0.01 -4.78 13.85
N VAL A 717 -1.23 -4.83 14.39
CA VAL A 717 -2.22 -3.76 14.26
C VAL A 717 -2.79 -3.39 15.63
N PRO A 718 -3.32 -2.17 15.83
CA PRO A 718 -3.94 -1.79 17.09
C PRO A 718 -5.06 -2.74 17.49
N GLY A 719 -5.11 -3.14 18.77
CA GLY A 719 -6.18 -3.97 19.32
C GLY A 719 -7.41 -3.15 19.75
N ASN A 720 -8.57 -3.81 19.83
CA ASN A 720 -9.82 -3.20 20.30
C ASN A 720 -9.76 -2.89 21.81
N PHE A 721 -9.26 -3.84 22.60
CA PHE A 721 -9.03 -3.69 24.05
C PHE A 721 -7.55 -3.81 24.44
N ARG A 722 -6.66 -3.99 23.47
CA ARG A 722 -5.22 -4.24 23.66
C ARG A 722 -4.41 -3.22 22.87
N ALA A 723 -3.15 -3.01 23.26
CA ALA A 723 -2.26 -2.12 22.52
C ALA A 723 -2.09 -2.59 21.07
N TYR A 724 -1.78 -3.88 20.88
CA TYR A 724 -1.61 -4.48 19.55
C TYR A 724 -2.11 -5.93 19.53
N VAL A 725 -2.49 -6.40 18.33
CA VAL A 725 -2.77 -7.80 18.00
C VAL A 725 -2.07 -8.18 16.70
N LYS A 726 -1.78 -9.46 16.51
CA LYS A 726 -1.28 -10.00 15.24
C LYS A 726 -2.43 -10.26 14.28
N THR A 727 -2.28 -9.86 13.03
CA THR A 727 -3.26 -10.10 11.96
C THR A 727 -2.56 -10.54 10.68
N LYS A 728 -3.32 -11.18 9.79
CA LYS A 728 -2.88 -11.57 8.46
C LYS A 728 -3.45 -10.62 7.39
N PRO A 729 -2.87 -10.53 6.18
CA PRO A 729 -3.27 -9.56 5.16
C PRO A 729 -4.76 -9.55 4.84
N GLU A 730 -5.42 -10.72 4.75
CA GLU A 730 -6.84 -10.79 4.40
C GLU A 730 -7.75 -10.26 5.53
N PHE A 731 -7.36 -10.47 6.79
CA PHE A 731 -8.08 -9.95 7.95
C PHE A 731 -7.85 -8.44 8.12
N ASP A 732 -6.66 -7.97 7.78
CA ASP A 732 -6.37 -6.54 7.74
C ASP A 732 -7.19 -5.81 6.68
N MET A 733 -7.27 -6.37 5.47
CA MET A 733 -8.16 -5.88 4.42
C MET A 733 -9.62 -5.89 4.90
N ALA A 734 -10.06 -6.96 5.57
CA ALA A 734 -11.41 -7.07 6.11
C ALA A 734 -11.75 -5.98 7.14
N ARG A 735 -10.87 -5.72 8.12
CA ARG A 735 -11.09 -4.66 9.12
C ARG A 735 -11.06 -3.26 8.50
N ARG A 736 -10.19 -3.01 7.51
CA ARG A 736 -10.12 -1.73 6.78
C ARG A 736 -11.39 -1.50 5.97
N THR A 737 -11.86 -2.51 5.26
CA THR A 737 -13.14 -2.45 4.51
C THR A 737 -14.33 -2.19 5.44
N LEU A 738 -14.41 -2.84 6.61
CA LEU A 738 -15.45 -2.51 7.60
C LEU A 738 -15.32 -1.06 8.09
N SER A 739 -14.11 -0.58 8.34
CA SER A 739 -13.88 0.80 8.80
C SER A 739 -14.37 1.83 7.78
N HIS A 740 -14.14 1.56 6.49
CA HIS A 740 -14.64 2.37 5.38
C HIS A 740 -16.17 2.30 5.26
N LEU A 741 -16.76 1.12 5.42
CA LEU A 741 -18.22 0.98 5.45
C LEU A 741 -18.80 1.85 6.57
N ILE A 742 -18.33 1.72 7.80
CA ILE A 742 -18.89 2.44 8.95
C ILE A 742 -18.76 3.96 8.74
N SER A 743 -17.65 4.42 8.13
CA SER A 743 -17.46 5.83 7.81
C SER A 743 -18.46 6.38 6.77
N ASN A 744 -18.90 5.55 5.82
CA ASN A 744 -19.75 5.98 4.71
C ASN A 744 -21.25 5.91 5.02
N TYR A 745 -21.66 5.11 6.01
CA TYR A 745 -23.07 5.00 6.44
C TYR A 745 -23.31 5.82 7.72
N THR A 746 -23.56 7.12 7.53
CA THR A 746 -23.77 8.10 8.62
C THR A 746 -25.15 7.93 9.26
N GLY A 747 -25.20 7.25 10.41
CA GLY A 747 -26.46 6.95 11.11
C GLY A 747 -26.44 5.64 11.90
N MET A 748 -25.36 4.86 11.77
CA MET A 748 -25.16 3.59 12.43
C MET A 748 -24.16 3.71 13.59
N ASN A 749 -24.54 3.20 14.75
CA ASN A 749 -23.70 2.94 15.91
C ASN A 749 -23.23 1.49 15.88
N VAL A 750 -21.97 1.27 15.52
CA VAL A 750 -21.36 -0.07 15.53
C VAL A 750 -20.49 -0.21 16.77
N TYR A 751 -20.83 -1.17 17.64
CA TYR A 751 -20.11 -1.48 18.87
C TYR A 751 -19.24 -2.72 18.65
N ASN A 752 -17.92 -2.57 18.71
CA ASN A 752 -17.00 -3.68 18.66
C ASN A 752 -16.82 -4.29 20.06
N CYS A 753 -17.44 -5.45 20.28
CA CYS A 753 -17.39 -6.20 21.53
C CYS A 753 -16.36 -7.34 21.51
N SER A 754 -15.56 -7.41 20.45
CA SER A 754 -14.61 -8.52 20.21
C SER A 754 -13.21 -8.17 20.73
N ASP A 755 -12.54 -9.12 21.37
CA ASP A 755 -11.15 -8.97 21.83
C ASP A 755 -10.17 -9.32 20.70
N GLY A 756 -10.14 -8.47 19.69
CA GLY A 756 -9.30 -8.61 18.50
C GLY A 756 -8.74 -7.28 18.01
N ALA A 757 -8.59 -7.12 16.71
CA ALA A 757 -8.13 -5.90 16.07
C ALA A 757 -9.16 -4.77 16.20
N LYS A 758 -8.65 -3.54 16.29
CA LYS A 758 -9.48 -2.34 16.27
C LYS A 758 -10.03 -2.11 14.87
N VAL A 759 -11.35 -1.94 14.80
CA VAL A 759 -12.05 -1.46 13.60
C VAL A 759 -12.27 0.04 13.78
N ILE A 760 -11.74 0.86 12.88
CA ILE A 760 -11.86 2.31 12.96
C ILE A 760 -13.33 2.68 12.74
N ASN A 761 -13.81 3.72 13.43
CA ASN A 761 -15.22 4.15 13.48
C ASN A 761 -16.19 3.21 14.20
N ALA A 762 -15.76 2.02 14.63
CA ALA A 762 -16.51 1.21 15.59
C ALA A 762 -16.18 1.62 17.03
N ILE A 763 -17.18 1.66 17.90
CA ILE A 763 -17.05 2.00 19.31
C ILE A 763 -16.63 0.75 20.08
N SER A 764 -15.44 0.77 20.67
CA SER A 764 -14.99 -0.31 21.56
C SER A 764 -15.91 -0.40 22.78
N LEU A 765 -16.60 -1.52 22.95
CA LEU A 765 -17.55 -1.74 24.05
C LEU A 765 -17.29 -3.08 24.72
N SER A 766 -16.90 -3.07 25.99
CA SER A 766 -16.76 -4.32 26.75
C SER A 766 -18.09 -5.09 26.76
N PRO A 767 -18.09 -6.42 26.54
CA PRO A 767 -19.29 -7.26 26.64
C PRO A 767 -20.07 -7.08 27.95
N ASP A 768 -19.37 -6.84 29.06
CA ASP A 768 -19.99 -6.61 30.38
C ASP A 768 -20.77 -5.29 30.46
N ASN A 769 -20.48 -4.35 29.56
CA ASN A 769 -21.13 -3.04 29.48
C ASN A 769 -22.27 -3.01 28.46
N VAL A 770 -22.62 -4.14 27.84
CA VAL A 770 -23.74 -4.23 26.90
C VAL A 770 -25.05 -4.18 27.69
N LEU A 771 -25.78 -3.08 27.53
CA LEU A 771 -27.08 -2.83 28.14
C LEU A 771 -28.08 -2.47 27.06
N LEU A 772 -28.99 -3.39 26.76
CA LEU A 772 -30.08 -3.13 25.81
C LEU A 772 -31.27 -2.53 26.54
N SER A 773 -31.76 -1.39 26.02
CA SER A 773 -33.00 -0.76 26.44
C SER A 773 -34.19 -1.72 26.30
N ASN A 774 -35.25 -1.52 27.08
CA ASN A 774 -36.52 -2.19 26.81
C ASN A 774 -37.18 -1.51 25.60
N PHE A 775 -37.14 -2.17 24.44
CA PHE A 775 -37.81 -1.71 23.23
C PHE A 775 -39.29 -2.06 23.28
N LYS A 776 -40.13 -1.17 22.72
CA LYS A 776 -41.58 -1.40 22.62
C LYS A 776 -41.94 -2.45 21.58
N LEU A 777 -41.16 -2.51 20.51
CA LEU A 777 -41.35 -3.47 19.42
C LEU A 777 -40.90 -4.85 19.89
N ASP A 778 -41.70 -5.87 19.61
CA ASP A 778 -41.26 -7.24 19.84
C ASP A 778 -40.40 -7.74 18.67
N LYS A 779 -39.59 -8.77 18.93
CA LYS A 779 -38.67 -9.33 17.93
C LYS A 779 -39.40 -9.90 16.70
N GLN A 780 -40.60 -10.44 16.86
CA GLN A 780 -41.37 -11.03 15.75
C GLN A 780 -41.93 -9.93 14.83
N GLU A 781 -42.33 -8.78 15.37
CA GLU A 781 -42.71 -7.59 14.60
C GLU A 781 -41.53 -7.10 13.76
N VAL A 782 -40.31 -7.05 14.33
CA VAL A 782 -39.08 -6.72 13.57
C VAL A 782 -38.85 -7.70 12.43
N LEU A 783 -38.97 -9.00 12.69
CA LEU A 783 -38.74 -10.04 11.68
C LEU A 783 -39.77 -9.99 10.55
N SER A 784 -41.03 -9.69 10.87
CA SER A 784 -42.09 -9.49 9.88
C SER A 784 -41.85 -8.26 9.01
N GLU A 785 -41.48 -7.13 9.63
CA GLU A 785 -41.13 -5.91 8.91
C GLU A 785 -39.90 -6.14 8.00
N LEU A 786 -38.88 -6.82 8.51
CA LEU A 786 -37.69 -7.19 7.75
C LEU A 786 -38.05 -8.03 6.53
N GLU A 787 -38.93 -9.03 6.67
CA GLU A 787 -39.38 -9.85 5.54
C GLU A 787 -40.03 -9.02 4.41
N SER A 788 -40.70 -7.92 4.74
CA SER A 788 -41.34 -7.03 3.76
C SER A 788 -40.35 -6.30 2.85
N LYS A 789 -39.08 -6.17 3.27
CA LYS A 789 -38.00 -5.51 2.51
C LYS A 789 -37.49 -6.35 1.34
N PHE A 790 -37.88 -7.62 1.27
CA PHE A 790 -37.43 -8.56 0.25
C PHE A 790 -38.54 -8.89 -0.74
N ARG A 791 -38.20 -8.89 -2.02
CA ARG A 791 -39.13 -9.14 -3.13
C ARG A 791 -38.76 -10.40 -3.89
N LEU A 792 -39.78 -11.13 -4.33
CA LEU A 792 -39.58 -12.20 -5.30
C LEU A 792 -39.26 -11.59 -6.66
N LEU A 793 -38.22 -12.10 -7.30
CA LEU A 793 -37.93 -11.78 -8.69
C LEU A 793 -38.54 -12.86 -9.57
N LYS A 794 -39.14 -12.45 -10.68
CA LYS A 794 -39.59 -13.38 -11.71
C LYS A 794 -38.66 -13.26 -12.89
N LEU A 795 -38.09 -14.38 -13.27
CA LEU A 795 -37.44 -14.51 -14.57
C LEU A 795 -38.56 -14.88 -15.53
N ASP A 796 -39.24 -13.87 -16.10
CA ASP A 796 -40.11 -14.11 -17.25
C ASP A 796 -39.27 -14.84 -18.31
N ASP A 797 -39.84 -15.89 -18.93
CA ASP A 797 -39.14 -16.88 -19.74
C ASP A 797 -37.85 -16.30 -20.37
N ILE A 798 -36.68 -16.62 -19.78
CA ILE A 798 -35.33 -16.36 -20.33
C ILE A 798 -35.16 -17.02 -21.74
N SER A 799 -36.23 -17.61 -22.25
CA SER A 799 -36.42 -18.00 -23.63
C SER A 799 -35.96 -16.88 -24.59
N PHE A 800 -34.84 -17.18 -25.25
CA PHE A 800 -34.40 -16.67 -26.54
C PHE A 800 -33.54 -15.40 -26.67
N LEU A 801 -33.37 -14.55 -25.66
CA LEU A 801 -32.47 -13.38 -25.83
C LEU A 801 -31.07 -13.62 -25.22
N ASN A 802 -30.07 -13.45 -26.09
CA ASN A 802 -28.62 -13.40 -25.87
C ASN A 802 -27.79 -14.67 -25.60
N ILE A 803 -28.35 -15.87 -25.40
CA ILE A 803 -27.51 -17.09 -25.35
C ILE A 803 -26.91 -17.39 -26.74
N LYS A 804 -27.68 -17.21 -27.82
CA LYS A 804 -27.19 -17.40 -29.19
C LYS A 804 -26.12 -16.38 -29.58
N ASP A 805 -26.31 -15.12 -29.19
CA ASP A 805 -25.36 -14.04 -29.47
C ASP A 805 -24.11 -14.18 -28.61
N LEU A 806 -24.25 -14.63 -27.35
CA LEU A 806 -23.13 -15.08 -26.53
C LEU A 806 -22.36 -16.19 -27.26
N PHE A 807 -22.99 -17.31 -27.62
CA PHE A 807 -22.30 -18.40 -28.34
C PHE A 807 -21.63 -17.92 -29.63
N ARG A 808 -22.31 -17.06 -30.39
CA ARG A 808 -21.74 -16.48 -31.61
C ARG A 808 -20.49 -15.66 -31.30
N SER A 809 -20.52 -14.81 -30.28
CA SER A 809 -19.38 -14.02 -29.82
C SER A 809 -18.25 -14.91 -29.30
N LEU A 810 -18.56 -15.99 -28.58
CA LEU A 810 -17.56 -16.98 -28.14
C LEU A 810 -16.89 -17.70 -29.31
N VAL A 811 -17.65 -18.10 -30.32
CA VAL A 811 -17.12 -18.77 -31.51
C VAL A 811 -16.25 -17.80 -32.32
N LEU A 812 -16.67 -16.54 -32.49
CA LEU A 812 -15.86 -15.51 -33.13
C LEU A 812 -14.56 -15.25 -32.34
N TRP A 813 -14.64 -15.21 -31.01
CA TRP A 813 -13.47 -15.08 -30.14
C TRP A 813 -12.51 -16.25 -30.29
N CYS A 814 -13.02 -17.49 -30.28
CA CYS A 814 -12.19 -18.67 -30.49
C CYS A 814 -11.49 -18.66 -31.86
N LYS A 815 -12.20 -18.24 -32.93
CA LYS A 815 -11.60 -18.08 -34.26
C LYS A 815 -10.52 -17.01 -34.31
N LYS A 816 -10.67 -15.94 -33.52
CA LYS A 816 -9.62 -14.92 -33.40
C LYS A 816 -8.38 -15.48 -32.71
N LEU A 817 -8.56 -16.29 -31.67
CA LEU A 817 -7.44 -16.88 -30.93
C LEU A 817 -6.65 -17.90 -31.75
N ASP A 818 -7.28 -18.61 -32.70
CA ASP A 818 -6.64 -19.50 -33.70
C ASP A 818 -5.85 -18.71 -34.77
N ALA A 819 -5.04 -17.77 -34.31
CA ALA A 819 -4.18 -16.94 -35.14
C ALA A 819 -2.82 -17.63 -35.32
N ASN A 820 -2.38 -17.76 -36.57
CA ASN A 820 -1.05 -18.28 -36.86
C ASN A 820 0.02 -17.20 -36.64
N ILE A 821 0.54 -17.11 -35.42
CA ILE A 821 1.53 -16.11 -35.01
C ILE A 821 2.90 -16.37 -35.65
N LYS A 822 3.27 -15.56 -36.65
CA LYS A 822 4.47 -15.76 -37.49
C LYS A 822 5.71 -14.95 -37.10
N SER A 823 5.57 -13.86 -36.36
CA SER A 823 6.67 -12.97 -35.94
C SER A 823 6.37 -12.31 -34.62
N ILE A 824 7.39 -11.78 -33.93
CA ILE A 824 7.20 -11.06 -32.65
C ILE A 824 6.28 -9.85 -32.84
N ALA A 825 6.53 -9.03 -33.88
CA ALA A 825 5.69 -7.86 -34.17
C ALA A 825 4.22 -8.25 -34.38
N TYR A 826 3.95 -9.37 -35.06
CA TYR A 826 2.57 -9.84 -35.21
C TYR A 826 1.97 -10.34 -33.89
N ALA A 827 2.77 -10.97 -33.02
CA ALA A 827 2.33 -11.36 -31.67
C ALA A 827 1.94 -10.16 -30.81
N GLU A 828 2.72 -9.07 -30.89
CA GLU A 828 2.43 -7.82 -30.17
C GLU A 828 1.15 -7.16 -30.68
N THR A 829 1.01 -7.00 -32.00
CA THR A 829 -0.22 -6.48 -32.62
C THR A 829 -1.43 -7.34 -32.27
N PHE A 830 -1.29 -8.67 -32.36
CA PHE A 830 -2.35 -9.61 -31.99
C PHE A 830 -2.82 -9.42 -30.54
N LEU A 831 -1.89 -9.31 -29.59
CA LEU A 831 -2.21 -9.08 -28.18
C LEU A 831 -2.84 -7.72 -27.93
N GLU A 832 -2.52 -6.70 -28.72
CA GLU A 832 -3.12 -5.37 -28.62
C GLU A 832 -4.54 -5.34 -29.19
N GLU A 833 -4.74 -5.90 -30.38
CA GLU A 833 -6.05 -5.95 -31.04
C GLU A 833 -7.04 -6.80 -30.26
N THR A 834 -6.66 -8.02 -29.88
CA THR A 834 -7.55 -8.91 -29.10
C THR A 834 -7.91 -8.30 -27.76
N TRP A 835 -6.94 -7.68 -27.10
CA TRP A 835 -7.19 -7.00 -25.84
C TRP A 835 -8.10 -5.79 -25.99
N ARG A 836 -7.86 -4.94 -27.00
CA ARG A 836 -8.73 -3.81 -27.32
C ARG A 836 -10.15 -4.28 -27.58
N ASP A 837 -10.34 -5.34 -28.34
CA ASP A 837 -11.67 -5.89 -28.63
C ASP A 837 -12.38 -6.37 -27.34
N LEU A 838 -11.64 -6.98 -26.40
CA LEU A 838 -12.19 -7.40 -25.11
C LEU A 838 -12.60 -6.18 -24.25
N VAL A 839 -11.79 -5.12 -24.24
CA VAL A 839 -12.08 -3.88 -23.50
C VAL A 839 -13.21 -3.09 -24.14
N GLU A 840 -13.20 -2.92 -25.46
CA GLU A 840 -14.26 -2.22 -26.19
C GLU A 840 -15.60 -2.93 -25.99
N SER A 841 -15.62 -4.27 -25.86
CA SER A 841 -16.85 -5.00 -25.56
C SER A 841 -17.51 -4.56 -24.24
N VAL A 842 -16.75 -4.07 -23.25
CA VAL A 842 -17.25 -3.45 -22.00
C VAL A 842 -18.12 -2.22 -22.27
N PHE A 843 -17.78 -1.45 -23.31
CA PHE A 843 -18.45 -0.19 -23.66
C PHE A 843 -19.57 -0.36 -24.70
N THR A 844 -19.80 -1.59 -25.18
CA THR A 844 -20.88 -1.91 -26.13
C THR A 844 -22.13 -2.42 -25.43
N SER A 845 -23.26 -2.41 -26.15
CA SER A 845 -24.57 -2.89 -25.66
C SER A 845 -24.70 -4.42 -25.55
N GLU A 846 -23.65 -5.19 -25.85
CA GLU A 846 -23.62 -6.66 -25.74
C GLU A 846 -22.46 -7.13 -24.81
N PRO A 847 -22.57 -6.89 -23.49
CA PRO A 847 -21.47 -6.95 -22.54
C PRO A 847 -21.22 -8.38 -22.02
N LEU A 848 -21.25 -9.40 -22.86
CA LEU A 848 -21.22 -10.79 -22.37
C LEU A 848 -19.83 -11.43 -22.42
N LEU A 849 -19.01 -11.00 -23.37
CA LEU A 849 -17.66 -11.53 -23.53
C LEU A 849 -16.71 -10.96 -22.47
N ASP A 850 -16.75 -9.66 -22.21
CA ASP A 850 -15.95 -9.03 -21.15
C ASP A 850 -16.31 -9.61 -19.78
N LEU A 851 -17.62 -9.72 -19.47
CA LEU A 851 -18.09 -10.20 -18.18
C LEU A 851 -17.52 -11.58 -17.82
N LEU A 852 -17.46 -12.49 -18.80
CA LEU A 852 -17.00 -13.86 -18.58
C LEU A 852 -15.47 -13.99 -18.60
N TYR A 853 -14.77 -13.19 -19.40
CA TYR A 853 -13.38 -13.49 -19.76
C TYR A 853 -12.36 -12.46 -19.32
N PHE A 854 -12.77 -11.22 -19.01
CA PHE A 854 -11.84 -10.11 -18.76
C PHE A 854 -10.73 -10.47 -17.78
N ASN A 855 -11.07 -10.95 -16.59
CA ASN A 855 -10.08 -11.29 -15.55
C ASN A 855 -9.23 -12.52 -15.91
N SER A 856 -9.81 -13.52 -16.56
CA SER A 856 -9.07 -14.74 -16.96
C SER A 856 -8.04 -14.43 -18.03
N PHE A 857 -8.46 -13.71 -19.07
CA PHE A 857 -7.59 -13.31 -20.16
C PHE A 857 -6.56 -12.26 -19.74
N SER A 858 -6.89 -11.41 -18.77
CA SER A 858 -5.90 -10.48 -18.20
C SER A 858 -4.67 -11.22 -17.67
N MET A 859 -4.90 -12.32 -16.93
CA MET A 859 -3.82 -13.16 -16.38
C MET A 859 -3.05 -13.89 -17.48
N PHE A 860 -3.77 -14.45 -18.46
CA PHE A 860 -3.15 -15.22 -19.53
C PHE A 860 -2.31 -14.33 -20.45
N TYR A 861 -2.80 -13.13 -20.77
CA TYR A 861 -2.10 -12.17 -21.62
C TYR A 861 -0.86 -11.60 -20.94
N GLY A 862 -0.88 -11.41 -19.62
CA GLY A 862 0.34 -11.08 -18.86
C GLY A 862 1.45 -12.13 -19.07
N SER A 863 1.09 -13.41 -19.13
CA SER A 863 2.05 -14.50 -19.38
C SER A 863 2.56 -14.48 -20.82
N LEU A 864 1.67 -14.36 -21.82
CA LEU A 864 2.05 -14.23 -23.24
C LEU A 864 2.99 -13.04 -23.48
N ARG A 865 2.69 -11.88 -22.90
CA ARG A 865 3.53 -10.68 -22.99
C ARG A 865 4.90 -10.90 -22.38
N ARG A 866 4.97 -11.53 -21.20
CA ARG A 866 6.23 -11.80 -20.51
C ARG A 866 7.19 -12.65 -21.37
N ILE A 867 6.69 -13.62 -22.13
CA ILE A 867 7.50 -14.44 -23.04
C ILE A 867 8.13 -13.60 -24.16
N LEU A 868 7.41 -12.62 -24.71
CA LEU A 868 7.95 -11.74 -25.75
C LEU A 868 9.14 -10.92 -25.21
N SER A 869 9.14 -10.63 -23.92
CA SER A 869 10.24 -9.96 -23.23
C SER A 869 11.42 -10.88 -22.86
N PHE A 870 11.45 -12.18 -23.20
CA PHE A 870 12.60 -13.03 -22.85
C PHE A 870 13.90 -12.63 -23.57
N GLU A 871 15.05 -12.82 -22.94
CA GLU A 871 16.37 -12.69 -23.57
C GLU A 871 16.71 -14.00 -24.30
N ALA A 872 16.01 -14.21 -25.42
CA ALA A 872 16.09 -15.42 -26.23
C ALA A 872 15.98 -15.08 -27.72
N ASP A 873 16.35 -16.02 -28.59
CA ASP A 873 16.12 -15.90 -30.03
C ASP A 873 14.61 -15.87 -30.35
N GLU A 874 14.27 -15.24 -31.48
CA GLU A 874 12.87 -15.05 -31.91
C GLU A 874 12.11 -16.38 -32.07
N ASP A 875 12.77 -17.43 -32.59
CA ASP A 875 12.13 -18.73 -32.79
C ASP A 875 11.75 -19.39 -31.47
N LEU A 876 12.60 -19.29 -30.44
CA LEU A 876 12.28 -19.78 -29.10
C LEU A 876 11.13 -19.00 -28.48
N LYS A 877 11.14 -17.67 -28.55
CA LYS A 877 10.04 -16.83 -28.04
C LYS A 877 8.71 -17.20 -28.69
N LEU A 878 8.67 -17.28 -30.02
CA LEU A 878 7.46 -17.60 -30.77
C LEU A 878 6.96 -19.02 -30.50
N ARG A 879 7.86 -19.98 -30.30
CA ARG A 879 7.49 -21.34 -29.92
C ARG A 879 6.78 -21.38 -28.58
N ILE A 880 7.34 -20.73 -27.56
CA ILE A 880 6.75 -20.67 -26.23
C ILE A 880 5.42 -19.90 -26.28
N PHE A 881 5.39 -18.78 -27.02
CA PHE A 881 4.17 -17.98 -27.22
C PHE A 881 3.03 -18.83 -27.81
N ARG A 882 3.31 -19.61 -28.85
CA ARG A 882 2.31 -20.51 -29.46
C ARG A 882 1.89 -21.64 -28.53
N GLU A 883 2.80 -22.22 -27.74
CA GLU A 883 2.47 -23.25 -26.73
C GLU A 883 1.51 -22.68 -25.67
N LEU A 884 1.75 -21.46 -25.20
CA LEU A 884 0.85 -20.76 -24.27
C LEU A 884 -0.49 -20.38 -24.93
N LEU A 885 -0.47 -19.86 -26.16
CA LEU A 885 -1.68 -19.49 -26.89
C LEU A 885 -2.59 -20.71 -27.11
N ALA A 886 -2.03 -21.87 -27.43
CA ALA A 886 -2.79 -23.11 -27.58
C ALA A 886 -3.51 -23.54 -26.28
N GLU A 887 -2.91 -23.31 -25.11
CA GLU A 887 -3.59 -23.57 -23.83
C GLU A 887 -4.73 -22.57 -23.54
N ILE A 888 -4.60 -21.33 -24.02
CA ILE A 888 -5.65 -20.29 -23.93
C ILE A 888 -6.80 -20.57 -24.91
N GLU A 889 -6.49 -21.06 -26.12
CA GLU A 889 -7.47 -21.57 -27.07
C GLU A 889 -8.21 -22.77 -26.47
N SER A 890 -7.48 -23.73 -25.88
CA SER A 890 -8.08 -24.90 -25.21
C SER A 890 -9.01 -24.49 -24.06
N PHE A 891 -8.59 -23.50 -23.26
CA PHE A 891 -9.44 -22.90 -22.23
C PHE A 891 -10.74 -22.35 -22.84
N THR A 892 -10.63 -21.60 -23.93
CA THR A 892 -11.80 -21.00 -24.60
C THR A 892 -12.75 -22.08 -25.12
N MET A 893 -12.24 -23.11 -25.79
CA MET A 893 -13.05 -24.22 -26.28
C MET A 893 -13.77 -24.96 -25.16
N LYS A 894 -13.07 -25.31 -24.07
CA LYS A 894 -13.69 -25.96 -22.91
C LYS A 894 -14.70 -25.07 -22.21
N SER A 895 -14.45 -23.76 -22.16
CA SER A 895 -15.39 -22.81 -21.58
C SER A 895 -16.68 -22.74 -22.41
N ILE A 896 -16.59 -22.83 -23.75
CA ILE A 896 -17.74 -22.94 -24.66
C ILE A 896 -18.49 -24.26 -24.45
N GLU A 897 -17.77 -25.37 -24.26
CA GLU A 897 -18.39 -26.65 -23.92
C GLU A 897 -19.12 -26.56 -22.58
N MET A 898 -18.55 -25.93 -21.56
CA MET A 898 -19.19 -25.73 -20.26
C MET A 898 -20.45 -24.86 -20.35
N THR A 899 -20.47 -23.87 -21.26
CA THR A 899 -21.66 -23.04 -21.49
C THR A 899 -22.70 -23.75 -22.38
N GLY A 900 -22.26 -24.53 -23.37
CA GLY A 900 -23.08 -25.19 -24.40
C GLY A 900 -23.58 -26.59 -24.06
N SER A 901 -22.88 -27.34 -23.23
CA SER A 901 -23.27 -28.67 -22.74
C SER A 901 -24.31 -28.61 -21.61
N ALA A 902 -24.87 -27.43 -21.33
CA ALA A 902 -26.06 -27.30 -20.50
C ALA A 902 -27.30 -27.88 -21.23
N ASP A 903 -27.29 -29.20 -21.43
CA ASP A 903 -28.46 -30.06 -21.66
C ASP A 903 -29.55 -29.92 -20.57
N ASN A 904 -29.33 -29.05 -19.58
CA ASN A 904 -30.27 -28.67 -18.52
C ASN A 904 -31.14 -27.44 -18.84
N PHE A 905 -30.93 -26.72 -19.94
CA PHE A 905 -31.95 -25.82 -20.50
C PHE A 905 -32.88 -26.57 -21.46
N LYS A 906 -33.44 -27.69 -21.00
CA LYS A 906 -34.47 -28.45 -21.74
C LYS A 906 -35.80 -27.71 -21.68
N CYS A 907 -35.97 -26.74 -22.57
CA CYS A 907 -37.26 -26.48 -23.20
C CYS A 907 -37.12 -26.61 -24.72
N ARG A 908 -37.42 -27.82 -25.19
CA ARG A 908 -37.72 -28.26 -26.58
C ARG A 908 -37.16 -27.41 -27.73
N ALA A 909 -36.11 -27.92 -28.39
CA ALA A 909 -36.12 -28.16 -29.85
C ALA A 909 -34.82 -28.88 -30.25
N GLY A 910 -34.92 -30.13 -30.67
CA GLY A 910 -33.80 -30.85 -31.26
C GLY A 910 -33.52 -30.33 -32.66
N SER A 911 -32.28 -29.88 -32.90
CA SER A 911 -31.54 -29.91 -34.19
C SER A 911 -30.43 -28.86 -34.22
N PHE A 912 -29.31 -29.02 -33.48
CA PHE A 912 -28.17 -28.10 -33.64
C PHE A 912 -26.78 -28.74 -33.48
N VAL A 913 -26.68 -30.07 -33.64
CA VAL A 913 -25.40 -30.83 -33.55
C VAL A 913 -24.72 -30.99 -34.93
N HIS A 914 -25.12 -30.25 -35.97
CA HIS A 914 -24.58 -30.40 -37.34
C HIS A 914 -23.95 -29.13 -37.94
N MET A 915 -23.51 -28.18 -37.12
CA MET A 915 -22.76 -27.00 -37.57
C MET A 915 -21.55 -26.68 -36.67
N ILE A 916 -20.84 -27.74 -36.28
CA ILE A 916 -19.40 -27.74 -36.03
C ILE A 916 -18.82 -28.60 -37.15
#